data_AF-A0A0D3GDF2-F1
#
_entry.id   AF-A0A0D3GDF2-F1
#
_cell.length_a   1.000
_cell.length_b   1.000
_cell.length_c   1.000
_cell.angle_alpha   90.00
_cell.angle_beta   90.00
_cell.angle_gamma   90.00
#
_symmetry.space_group_name_H-M   'P 1'
#
loop_
_entity.id
_entity.type
_entity.pdbx_description
1 polymer ?
#
loop_
_entity_poly.entity_id
_entity_poly.type
_entity_poly.pdbx_seq_one_letter_code
_entity_poly.pdbx_strand_id
1 'polypeptide(L)'
;MFRLVFTGVGWLRQESMEGVRSTQLVQEFTGMGRKAVPRQYVVQREDHLAIAATAAIPIVDLGRLSQPDDNRDEVVKLQQAMETWGLFLVTNHGIEGALMDDMMNVSREFFHQPLEEKQKYTNLIDGKHFQPEGYGNDQVKYDTQILDWLDRLYLKVDPADERNLSVWPKHPESFRDVLDEFIIKCDGVKNSLLPSMAKLLKLDEDYFVRQFSDRPTTVARFNYYPQCPRPDLVYGIKPYSGATILTILMVDNDVGGLQVLKGGVWYDVPTKPHTLLINLGDHMEIMSNGIFKSPVHRVITNPEKERISVVMFYLLNLEKEIELALELIDEKHPARYKKVKIMDYLAGLFEHFLQGTRVIDTYLSYIRMEGSMEDVRSTLLVQELAGMRSKAVPRQYIVQREDQPTIAATASVPIVDLGRLSQPDGDANEAVKLRQAMESWGLFMVTNHGIEDALMDNMMNVSREFFQQPLGEKQKYTNLIDGKHFQLEGYGNDQVKSDTQILDWLDRLYLKVDPADERNLSVWPKHPESFRDVLDEFLIKCDGVKNSLLPSMAKLLKLDEDYFVRQFSDRPTTIARFNYYPQCPRPDLVYGIKPHSDATILTILMVDNDVDGLQVLKDGVWYDVPTKPHTLLINLGDHMEIMSNGIFKSSVHRVMTNPEKERISVVLFYFMNLEKEIEPALELIDERHPARYKRVKIMDYLAGLFEHFLQGTRVIDTKIIFAGKAEGGHPNNSSSLQKDPRTRTLMADESWRSPAIVQELAAAGVEEPPSQYVLGEKDRSDELVAAELPEPIPVVDLSRLAGADEVAKLRAALQNWGFFLLTNHGVEASLMDDVLNLAREFFNQPIERKRKFSNLIDGKNFQVEGYGTDRVVTQDQILDWSDRLFLRVEPTEERNLAFWPDHPESFRDVLNEYASGTKRIRDDIIQAMSKLLELDEDYFFDRLNKAPALARFNYYPPCPRPDLVFGVRPHSDGSLLTILLVDEDVGGLQIQRDGKWYNVQVAPHTLLINLGDTMEVLCNGIFRSPVHRVVTNAEEDRISLAMFYSVNDEKDIGPAAGLLDENRPARYRKVSVGEFRAGIIGKFSRRERYIDSLKI
;
A
#
# COMPACT_ATOMS: atom_id res chain seq x y z
N MET A 1 17.93 -22.22 15.98
CA MET A 1 18.91 -21.21 15.53
C MET A 1 18.12 -19.96 15.17
N PHE A 2 17.59 -19.27 16.18
CA PHE A 2 16.68 -18.12 16.07
C PHE A 2 17.47 -16.85 16.45
N ARG A 3 17.70 -15.95 15.49
CA ARG A 3 18.20 -14.58 15.73
C ARG A 3 17.83 -13.74 14.50
N LEU A 4 16.82 -12.88 14.63
CA LEU A 4 16.58 -11.62 13.87
C LEU A 4 15.12 -11.16 14.04
N VAL A 5 14.67 -10.95 15.29
CA VAL A 5 13.49 -10.13 15.60
C VAL A 5 13.77 -9.40 16.92
N PHE A 6 14.66 -8.40 16.89
CA PHE A 6 14.92 -7.51 18.03
C PHE A 6 15.47 -6.19 17.50
N THR A 7 14.61 -5.18 17.26
CA THR A 7 15.13 -3.81 16.98
C THR A 7 14.42 -2.68 17.73
N GLY A 8 13.47 -2.99 18.61
CA GLY A 8 12.83 -2.03 19.53
C GLY A 8 13.17 -2.22 21.01
N VAL A 9 13.35 -3.48 21.45
CA VAL A 9 13.55 -3.84 22.87
C VAL A 9 14.95 -3.49 23.40
N GLY A 10 15.97 -3.45 22.52
CA GLY A 10 17.36 -3.10 22.90
C GLY A 10 17.55 -1.65 23.37
N TRP A 11 16.59 -0.77 23.03
CA TRP A 11 16.59 0.66 23.36
C TRP A 11 16.42 0.98 24.86
N LEU A 12 16.01 0.01 25.68
CA LEU A 12 15.80 0.21 27.13
C LEU A 12 16.59 -0.77 28.01
N ARG A 13 17.11 -1.86 27.42
CA ARG A 13 17.90 -2.89 28.13
C ARG A 13 19.41 -2.72 28.04
N GLN A 14 19.91 -1.64 27.43
CA GLN A 14 21.34 -1.37 27.27
C GLN A 14 22.12 -2.52 26.56
N GLU A 15 21.48 -3.25 25.64
CA GLU A 15 22.12 -4.35 24.90
C GLU A 15 22.83 -3.84 23.64
N SER A 16 24.10 -4.21 23.45
CA SER A 16 24.91 -3.82 22.28
C SER A 16 24.42 -4.49 20.98
N MET A 17 24.19 -3.70 19.93
CA MET A 17 23.74 -4.19 18.61
C MET A 17 24.84 -4.04 17.54
N GLU A 18 25.18 -5.11 16.81
CA GLU A 18 26.17 -5.12 15.72
C GLU A 18 25.56 -4.67 14.37
N GLY A 19 26.36 -3.98 13.52
CA GLY A 19 25.98 -3.62 12.14
C GLY A 19 25.41 -2.21 11.93
N VAL A 20 25.55 -1.32 12.92
CA VAL A 20 24.90 0.00 12.98
C VAL A 20 25.91 1.13 12.76
N ARG A 21 25.52 2.21 12.07
CA ARG A 21 26.33 3.44 11.90
C ARG A 21 25.67 4.62 12.62
N SER A 22 26.47 5.49 13.24
CA SER A 22 26.01 6.77 13.78
C SER A 22 26.03 7.86 12.70
N THR A 23 25.16 8.86 12.85
CA THR A 23 25.19 10.06 12.00
C THR A 23 26.25 11.04 12.50
N GLN A 24 26.84 11.80 11.60
CA GLN A 24 27.59 12.99 11.96
C GLN A 24 26.67 14.02 12.66
N LEU A 25 27.19 14.72 13.66
CA LEU A 25 26.41 15.67 14.48
C LEU A 25 26.09 16.93 13.67
N VAL A 26 24.92 17.52 13.87
CA VAL A 26 24.48 18.70 13.13
C VAL A 26 25.38 19.90 13.44
N GLN A 27 25.84 20.03 14.70
CA GLN A 27 26.80 21.06 15.09
C GLN A 27 28.15 20.96 14.38
N GLU A 28 28.59 19.75 13.98
CA GLU A 28 29.80 19.59 13.17
C GLU A 28 29.61 20.19 11.78
N PHE A 29 28.42 20.06 11.21
CA PHE A 29 28.10 20.62 9.90
C PHE A 29 27.96 22.15 9.94
N THR A 30 27.27 22.70 10.95
CA THR A 30 27.06 24.15 11.05
C THR A 30 28.33 24.90 11.44
N GLY A 31 29.21 24.30 12.23
CA GLY A 31 30.53 24.85 12.56
C GLY A 31 31.46 25.01 11.35
N MET A 32 31.22 24.28 10.26
CA MET A 32 31.97 24.39 9.00
C MET A 32 31.47 25.50 8.05
N GLY A 33 30.45 26.28 8.44
CA GLY A 33 29.94 27.41 7.65
C GLY A 33 29.27 27.03 6.32
N ARG A 34 28.82 25.77 6.18
CA ARG A 34 28.21 25.26 4.95
C ARG A 34 26.79 25.82 4.77
N LYS A 35 26.49 26.35 3.58
CA LYS A 35 25.17 26.90 3.22
C LYS A 35 24.16 25.86 2.73
N ALA A 36 24.60 24.65 2.41
CA ALA A 36 23.74 23.58 1.92
C ALA A 36 23.50 22.53 3.02
N VAL A 37 22.25 22.13 3.18
CA VAL A 37 21.83 21.05 4.08
C VAL A 37 22.17 19.70 3.42
N PRO A 38 22.80 18.74 4.12
CA PRO A 38 23.02 17.39 3.61
C PRO A 38 21.71 16.65 3.33
N ARG A 39 21.71 15.83 2.29
CA ARG A 39 20.49 15.18 1.77
C ARG A 39 19.77 14.25 2.73
N GLN A 40 20.50 13.63 3.64
CA GLN A 40 19.94 12.83 4.72
C GLN A 40 19.00 13.62 5.66
N TYR A 41 19.01 14.96 5.64
CA TYR A 41 18.07 15.80 6.40
C TYR A 41 16.96 16.41 5.53
N VAL A 42 17.03 16.27 4.20
CA VAL A 42 16.12 16.96 3.26
C VAL A 42 14.82 16.18 3.09
N VAL A 43 13.69 16.83 3.35
CA VAL A 43 12.34 16.27 3.18
C VAL A 43 11.91 16.29 1.70
N GLN A 44 11.05 15.35 1.26
CA GLN A 44 10.61 15.21 -0.15
C GLN A 44 9.76 16.39 -0.64
N ARG A 45 9.68 16.58 -1.97
CA ARG A 45 9.12 17.78 -2.61
C ARG A 45 7.62 18.03 -2.38
N GLU A 46 6.86 16.96 -2.11
CA GLU A 46 5.42 17.02 -1.79
C GLU A 46 5.16 17.31 -0.30
N ASP A 47 6.17 17.12 0.57
CA ASP A 47 6.13 17.32 2.02
C ASP A 47 6.76 18.65 2.45
N HIS A 48 7.00 19.58 1.50
CA HIS A 48 7.48 20.92 1.83
C HIS A 48 6.61 21.51 2.93
N LEU A 49 7.26 22.02 3.98
CA LEU A 49 6.60 22.41 5.23
C LEU A 49 5.45 23.38 4.96
N ALA A 50 4.22 22.88 5.04
CA ALA A 50 3.02 23.69 4.94
C ALA A 50 3.07 24.83 5.96
N ILE A 51 2.65 26.03 5.54
CA ILE A 51 2.56 27.20 6.42
C ILE A 51 1.61 26.87 7.57
N ALA A 52 2.11 26.95 8.80
CA ALA A 52 1.27 26.71 9.97
C ALA A 52 0.31 27.87 10.20
N ALA A 53 -0.91 27.54 10.64
CA ALA A 53 -1.87 28.52 11.09
C ALA A 53 -1.55 28.96 12.53
N THR A 54 -1.98 30.15 12.90
CA THR A 54 -1.90 30.60 14.30
C THR A 54 -3.17 30.18 15.03
N ALA A 55 -3.02 29.52 16.18
CA ALA A 55 -4.13 29.26 17.10
C ALA A 55 -3.77 29.66 18.52
N ALA A 56 -4.81 29.94 19.32
CA ALA A 56 -4.66 30.18 20.74
C ALA A 56 -4.50 28.84 21.47
N ILE A 57 -3.26 28.39 21.64
CA ILE A 57 -2.95 27.23 22.50
C ILE A 57 -3.35 27.57 23.95
N PRO A 58 -4.08 26.69 24.65
CA PRO A 58 -4.51 26.94 26.02
C PRO A 58 -3.33 27.17 26.97
N ILE A 59 -3.50 28.10 27.91
CA ILE A 59 -2.52 28.42 28.97
C ILE A 59 -3.19 28.19 30.32
N VAL A 60 -2.75 27.20 31.07
CA VAL A 60 -3.36 26.77 32.33
C VAL A 60 -2.57 27.31 33.51
N ASP A 61 -3.25 27.93 34.47
CA ASP A 61 -2.65 28.36 35.73
C ASP A 61 -2.66 27.22 36.76
N LEU A 62 -1.50 26.60 37.00
CA LEU A 62 -1.41 25.47 37.93
C LEU A 62 -1.67 25.88 39.38
N GLY A 63 -1.24 27.08 39.78
CA GLY A 63 -1.46 27.60 41.13
C GLY A 63 -2.94 27.75 41.47
N ARG A 64 -3.78 28.03 40.47
CA ARG A 64 -5.25 28.06 40.61
C ARG A 64 -5.88 26.67 40.69
N LEU A 65 -5.32 25.66 40.02
CA LEU A 65 -5.82 24.29 40.12
C LEU A 65 -5.62 23.69 41.52
N SER A 66 -4.62 24.15 42.26
CA SER A 66 -4.32 23.67 43.62
C SER A 66 -5.14 24.33 44.74
N GLN A 67 -6.05 25.27 44.43
CA GLN A 67 -6.85 25.98 45.43
C GLN A 67 -8.22 25.31 45.68
N PRO A 68 -8.73 25.27 46.94
CA PRO A 68 -9.95 24.53 47.28
C PRO A 68 -11.27 25.13 46.75
N ASP A 69 -11.33 26.44 46.48
CA ASP A 69 -12.58 27.15 46.21
C ASP A 69 -12.51 27.97 44.90
N ASP A 70 -13.43 27.64 43.97
CA ASP A 70 -13.89 28.42 42.81
C ASP A 70 -12.94 28.75 41.63
N ASN A 71 -12.10 27.79 41.22
CA ASN A 71 -11.38 27.88 39.92
C ASN A 71 -12.01 27.00 38.83
N ARG A 72 -13.36 26.95 38.78
CA ARG A 72 -14.13 26.18 37.79
C ARG A 72 -13.72 26.49 36.36
N ASP A 73 -13.44 27.76 36.07
CA ASP A 73 -12.99 28.20 34.74
C ASP A 73 -11.63 27.61 34.36
N GLU A 74 -10.70 27.48 35.30
CA GLU A 74 -9.36 26.93 35.03
C GLU A 74 -9.41 25.42 34.84
N VAL A 75 -10.27 24.73 35.60
CA VAL A 75 -10.53 23.28 35.44
C VAL A 75 -11.18 22.99 34.07
N VAL A 76 -12.16 23.79 33.65
CA VAL A 76 -12.78 23.68 32.32
C VAL A 76 -11.75 23.94 31.22
N LYS A 77 -10.86 24.92 31.42
CA LYS A 77 -9.77 25.21 30.49
C LYS A 77 -8.79 24.05 30.36
N LEU A 78 -8.41 23.42 31.48
CA LEU A 78 -7.58 22.22 31.50
C LEU A 78 -8.27 21.06 30.76
N GLN A 79 -9.56 20.82 31.02
CA GLN A 79 -10.33 19.78 30.33
C GLN A 79 -10.35 20.00 28.81
N GLN A 80 -10.73 21.21 28.36
CA GLN A 80 -10.76 21.55 26.95
C GLN A 80 -9.38 21.42 26.30
N ALA A 81 -8.31 21.79 27.01
CA ALA A 81 -6.96 21.62 26.52
C ALA A 81 -6.62 20.16 26.24
N MET A 82 -6.94 19.26 27.18
CA MET A 82 -6.61 17.83 27.06
C MET A 82 -7.49 17.08 26.06
N GLU A 83 -8.77 17.42 25.96
CA GLU A 83 -9.72 16.77 25.04
C GLU A 83 -9.59 17.27 23.59
N THR A 84 -9.14 18.52 23.38
CA THR A 84 -9.14 19.13 22.05
C THR A 84 -7.77 19.39 21.45
N TRP A 85 -6.74 19.58 22.29
CA TRP A 85 -5.38 19.84 21.84
C TRP A 85 -4.42 18.75 22.27
N GLY A 86 -4.66 18.12 23.43
CA GLY A 86 -3.69 17.20 24.03
C GLY A 86 -2.38 17.88 24.48
N LEU A 87 -2.32 19.20 24.37
CA LEU A 87 -1.15 20.02 24.63
C LEU A 87 -1.58 21.41 25.13
N PHE A 88 -0.86 21.95 26.11
CA PHE A 88 -1.11 23.27 26.69
C PHE A 88 0.12 23.85 27.38
N LEU A 89 0.16 25.17 27.50
CA LEU A 89 1.15 25.86 28.33
C LEU A 89 0.68 25.91 29.77
N VAL A 90 1.61 25.97 30.71
CA VAL A 90 1.34 26.10 32.14
C VAL A 90 2.11 27.28 32.70
N THR A 91 1.43 28.09 33.51
CA THR A 91 1.97 29.20 34.31
C THR A 91 1.78 28.90 35.79
N ASN A 92 2.51 29.62 36.66
CA ASN A 92 2.42 29.46 38.12
C ASN A 92 2.61 28.01 38.58
N HIS A 93 3.49 27.28 37.90
CA HIS A 93 3.77 25.86 38.16
C HIS A 93 4.64 25.60 39.39
N GLY A 94 5.12 26.65 40.08
CA GLY A 94 5.91 26.52 41.30
C GLY A 94 7.40 26.21 41.08
N ILE A 95 7.88 26.25 39.83
CA ILE A 95 9.32 26.24 39.53
C ILE A 95 9.78 27.69 39.47
N GLU A 96 10.83 28.04 40.22
CA GLU A 96 11.39 29.38 40.25
C GLU A 96 11.99 29.73 38.88
N GLY A 97 11.75 30.95 38.40
CA GLY A 97 12.29 31.40 37.10
C GLY A 97 13.81 31.29 37.05
N ALA A 98 14.50 31.58 38.16
CA ALA A 98 15.95 31.44 38.28
C ALA A 98 16.44 30.01 38.00
N LEU A 99 15.75 28.98 38.51
CA LEU A 99 16.12 27.59 38.24
C LEU A 99 15.87 27.20 36.77
N MET A 100 14.81 27.71 36.16
CA MET A 100 14.55 27.48 34.72
C MET A 100 15.64 28.13 33.85
N ASP A 101 16.05 29.35 34.20
CA ASP A 101 17.14 30.06 33.55
C ASP A 101 18.48 29.32 33.74
N ASP A 102 18.77 28.87 34.96
CA ASP A 102 19.97 28.07 35.27
C ASP A 102 19.98 26.78 34.46
N MET A 103 18.87 26.06 34.38
CA MET A 103 18.75 24.82 33.60
C MET A 103 18.97 25.07 32.11
N MET A 104 18.42 26.17 31.55
CA MET A 104 18.69 26.57 30.17
C MET A 104 20.14 26.97 29.94
N ASN A 105 20.74 27.70 30.89
CA ASN A 105 22.14 28.14 30.81
C ASN A 105 23.10 26.97 30.84
N VAL A 106 22.97 26.05 31.80
CA VAL A 106 23.88 24.88 31.87
C VAL A 106 23.70 23.96 30.67
N SER A 107 22.48 23.87 30.10
CA SER A 107 22.23 23.15 28.85
C SER A 107 22.95 23.81 27.67
N ARG A 108 22.87 25.15 27.57
CA ARG A 108 23.52 25.94 26.53
C ARG A 108 25.05 25.84 26.62
N GLU A 109 25.59 26.02 27.82
CA GLU A 109 27.01 25.83 28.11
C GLU A 109 27.49 24.42 27.75
N PHE A 110 26.67 23.38 28.01
CA PHE A 110 26.98 22.03 27.55
C PHE A 110 27.11 21.95 26.03
N PHE A 111 26.11 22.41 25.26
CA PHE A 111 26.15 22.30 23.79
C PHE A 111 27.19 23.21 23.12
N HIS A 112 27.63 24.30 23.77
CA HIS A 112 28.68 25.18 23.27
C HIS A 112 30.11 24.75 23.64
N GLN A 113 30.28 23.72 24.47
CA GLN A 113 31.60 23.13 24.71
C GLN A 113 32.22 22.60 23.41
N PRO A 114 33.57 22.52 23.33
CA PRO A 114 34.26 21.84 22.25
C PRO A 114 33.70 20.44 22.03
N LEU A 115 33.64 20.00 20.78
CA LEU A 115 33.09 18.70 20.42
C LEU A 115 33.74 17.55 21.20
N GLU A 116 35.06 17.60 21.37
CA GLU A 116 35.84 16.60 22.11
C GLU A 116 35.37 16.47 23.57
N GLU A 117 34.92 17.56 24.20
CA GLU A 117 34.40 17.55 25.56
C GLU A 117 32.99 16.94 25.62
N LYS A 118 32.14 17.25 24.64
CA LYS A 118 30.78 16.69 24.56
C LYS A 118 30.79 15.19 24.21
N GLN A 119 31.70 14.77 23.34
CA GLN A 119 31.85 13.38 22.91
C GLN A 119 32.28 12.43 24.06
N LYS A 120 32.81 12.95 25.17
CA LYS A 120 33.07 12.14 26.39
C LYS A 120 31.81 11.50 26.94
N TYR A 121 30.64 12.08 26.64
CA TYR A 121 29.34 11.61 27.09
C TYR A 121 28.55 10.92 25.98
N THR A 122 29.22 10.44 24.93
CA THR A 122 28.59 9.94 23.71
C THR A 122 27.62 8.77 23.92
N ASN A 123 26.62 8.68 23.04
CA ASN A 123 25.73 7.53 22.92
C ASN A 123 26.33 6.38 22.07
N LEU A 124 27.63 6.39 21.81
CA LEU A 124 28.35 5.36 21.05
C LEU A 124 29.46 4.70 21.89
N ILE A 125 29.28 3.41 22.17
CA ILE A 125 30.30 2.55 22.78
C ILE A 125 31.33 2.18 21.70
N ASP A 126 32.61 2.38 22.02
CA ASP A 126 33.77 2.12 21.13
C ASP A 126 33.68 2.78 19.74
N GLY A 127 32.88 3.85 19.62
CA GLY A 127 32.64 4.57 18.36
C GLY A 127 31.82 3.80 17.32
N LYS A 128 31.23 2.65 17.68
CA LYS A 128 30.51 1.77 16.74
C LYS A 128 29.19 1.22 17.26
N HIS A 129 29.07 0.98 18.57
CA HIS A 129 27.87 0.35 19.13
C HIS A 129 26.98 1.41 19.77
N PHE A 130 25.76 1.56 19.28
CA PHE A 130 24.81 2.52 19.81
C PHE A 130 24.30 2.10 21.20
N GLN A 131 24.23 3.05 22.13
CA GLN A 131 23.50 2.95 23.38
C GLN A 131 22.42 4.04 23.49
N PRO A 132 21.33 3.83 24.24
CA PRO A 132 20.20 4.76 24.27
C PRO A 132 20.46 6.07 25.04
N GLU A 133 21.41 6.05 25.97
CA GLU A 133 21.78 7.21 26.79
C GLU A 133 23.08 7.86 26.28
N GLY A 134 23.20 9.17 26.42
CA GLY A 134 24.36 9.96 26.05
C GLY A 134 24.11 10.99 24.95
N TYR A 135 25.17 11.70 24.60
CA TYR A 135 25.23 12.75 23.60
C TYR A 135 25.38 12.15 22.21
N GLY A 136 24.43 12.44 21.33
CA GLY A 136 24.44 11.96 19.96
C GLY A 136 23.05 11.91 19.34
N ASN A 137 23.02 11.62 18.05
CA ASN A 137 21.79 11.50 17.29
C ASN A 137 21.28 10.06 17.25
N ASP A 138 20.04 9.90 16.77
CA ASP A 138 19.39 8.59 16.69
C ASP A 138 20.10 7.67 15.69
N GLN A 139 19.82 6.38 15.84
CA GLN A 139 20.29 5.33 14.95
C GLN A 139 19.86 5.54 13.48
N VAL A 140 20.79 5.33 12.54
CA VAL A 140 20.49 5.15 11.11
C VAL A 140 20.33 3.67 10.82
N LYS A 141 19.14 3.24 10.40
CA LYS A 141 18.90 1.84 10.00
C LYS A 141 19.09 1.61 8.50
N TYR A 142 18.86 2.62 7.66
CA TYR A 142 18.96 2.53 6.19
C TYR A 142 19.50 3.83 5.60
N ASP A 143 20.18 3.76 4.45
CA ASP A 143 20.83 4.92 3.79
C ASP A 143 19.83 5.98 3.28
N THR A 144 18.54 5.66 3.20
CA THR A 144 17.46 6.56 2.75
C THR A 144 16.66 7.19 3.90
N GLN A 145 17.04 6.93 5.16
CA GLN A 145 16.34 7.47 6.33
C GLN A 145 16.51 9.00 6.42
N ILE A 146 15.40 9.74 6.44
CA ILE A 146 15.43 11.17 6.73
C ILE A 146 15.76 11.37 8.22
N LEU A 147 16.73 12.22 8.52
CA LEU A 147 17.25 12.51 9.85
C LEU A 147 16.70 13.85 10.36
N ASP A 148 16.65 13.97 11.68
CA ASP A 148 16.22 15.20 12.35
C ASP A 148 17.39 16.18 12.48
N TRP A 149 17.16 17.47 12.22
CA TRP A 149 18.15 18.55 12.31
C TRP A 149 18.30 19.06 13.75
N LEU A 150 18.93 18.27 14.60
CA LEU A 150 19.33 18.66 15.95
C LEU A 150 20.44 17.74 16.46
N ASP A 151 21.07 18.15 17.55
CA ASP A 151 21.89 17.28 18.41
C ASP A 151 21.20 17.06 19.75
N ARG A 152 21.43 15.90 20.38
CA ARG A 152 20.67 15.48 21.58
C ARG A 152 21.59 14.96 22.67
N LEU A 153 21.16 15.13 23.91
CA LEU A 153 21.69 14.43 25.08
C LEU A 153 20.51 13.74 25.79
N TYR A 154 20.56 12.41 25.87
CA TYR A 154 19.55 11.60 26.56
C TYR A 154 20.09 11.06 27.87
N LEU A 155 19.40 11.34 28.98
CA LEU A 155 19.78 10.88 30.31
C LEU A 155 18.59 10.17 30.96
N LYS A 156 18.79 8.94 31.43
CA LYS A 156 17.83 8.33 32.34
C LYS A 156 17.97 8.99 33.70
N VAL A 157 16.86 9.52 34.24
CA VAL A 157 16.85 10.25 35.51
C VAL A 157 16.12 9.50 36.62
N ASP A 158 15.15 8.64 36.29
CA ASP A 158 14.55 7.72 37.26
C ASP A 158 14.37 6.31 36.69
N PRO A 159 14.52 5.28 37.56
CA PRO A 159 14.81 5.40 38.99
C PRO A 159 16.28 5.77 39.26
N ALA A 160 16.53 6.48 40.37
CA ALA A 160 17.84 7.10 40.65
C ALA A 160 19.02 6.11 40.72
N ASP A 161 18.77 4.86 41.14
CA ASP A 161 19.76 3.78 41.22
C ASP A 161 20.18 3.22 39.84
N GLU A 162 19.40 3.49 38.79
CA GLU A 162 19.69 3.06 37.41
C GLU A 162 20.32 4.17 36.55
N ARG A 163 20.65 5.34 37.13
CA ARG A 163 21.27 6.45 36.42
C ARG A 163 22.66 6.07 35.92
N ASN A 164 22.88 6.16 34.62
CA ASN A 164 24.21 6.01 34.05
C ASN A 164 25.03 7.31 34.18
N LEU A 165 25.61 7.54 35.36
CA LEU A 165 26.38 8.77 35.64
C LEU A 165 27.65 8.95 34.77
N SER A 166 28.04 7.95 33.99
CA SER A 166 29.17 8.06 33.05
C SER A 166 28.85 8.96 31.85
N VAL A 167 27.58 9.00 31.42
CA VAL A 167 27.11 9.84 30.30
C VAL A 167 26.46 11.15 30.78
N TRP A 168 26.37 11.37 32.09
CA TRP A 168 25.93 12.66 32.64
C TRP A 168 27.06 13.69 32.54
N PRO A 169 26.83 14.88 31.95
CA PRO A 169 27.85 15.92 31.89
C PRO A 169 28.41 16.28 33.26
N LYS A 170 29.74 16.45 33.36
CA LYS A 170 30.41 17.03 34.54
C LYS A 170 30.71 18.51 34.37
N HIS A 171 30.64 18.99 33.13
CA HIS A 171 30.81 20.39 32.78
C HIS A 171 29.56 20.89 32.03
N PRO A 172 29.02 22.07 32.37
CA PRO A 172 29.47 22.92 33.48
C PRO A 172 29.32 22.26 34.86
N GLU A 173 30.12 22.68 35.85
CA GLU A 173 30.21 22.00 37.15
C GLU A 173 28.86 21.87 37.86
N SER A 174 27.99 22.86 37.67
CA SER A 174 26.64 22.91 38.22
C SER A 174 25.60 22.08 37.45
N PHE A 175 25.93 21.49 36.28
CA PHE A 175 24.94 20.83 35.40
C PHE A 175 24.12 19.77 36.15
N ARG A 176 24.78 18.92 36.93
CA ARG A 176 24.13 17.80 37.63
C ARG A 176 23.26 18.28 38.78
N ASP A 177 23.77 19.23 39.57
CA ASP A 177 23.04 19.78 40.72
C ASP A 177 21.78 20.54 40.28
N VAL A 178 21.89 21.35 39.22
CA VAL A 178 20.76 22.05 38.61
C VAL A 178 19.75 21.07 38.00
N LEU A 179 20.22 20.03 37.31
CA LEU A 179 19.34 18.99 36.76
C LEU A 179 18.61 18.24 37.87
N ASP A 180 19.28 17.85 38.94
CA ASP A 180 18.66 17.17 40.08
C ASP A 180 17.58 18.03 40.73
N GLU A 181 17.83 19.33 40.95
CA GLU A 181 16.81 20.24 41.46
C GLU A 181 15.65 20.40 40.47
N PHE A 182 15.94 20.52 39.18
CA PHE A 182 14.92 20.66 38.13
C PHE A 182 14.04 19.41 38.02
N ILE A 183 14.61 18.20 38.14
CA ILE A 183 13.88 16.92 38.19
C ILE A 183 12.87 16.94 39.34
N ILE A 184 13.32 17.29 40.55
CA ILE A 184 12.46 17.34 41.75
C ILE A 184 11.28 18.31 41.53
N LYS A 185 11.55 19.47 40.94
CA LYS A 185 10.52 20.49 40.69
C LYS A 185 9.54 20.07 39.59
N CYS A 186 10.02 19.46 38.49
CA CYS A 186 9.15 18.88 37.45
C CYS A 186 8.26 17.76 38.01
N ASP A 187 8.78 16.96 38.93
CA ASP A 187 8.01 15.95 39.63
C ASP A 187 6.91 16.56 40.50
N GLY A 188 7.16 17.70 41.14
CA GLY A 188 6.12 18.49 41.80
C GLY A 188 5.01 18.93 40.85
N VAL A 189 5.35 19.38 39.64
CA VAL A 189 4.38 19.77 38.60
C VAL A 189 3.54 18.57 38.16
N LYS A 190 4.18 17.44 37.83
CA LYS A 190 3.52 16.18 37.51
C LYS A 190 2.54 15.78 38.61
N ASN A 191 2.99 15.74 39.86
CA ASN A 191 2.19 15.31 41.00
C ASN A 191 1.04 16.27 41.31
N SER A 192 1.10 17.52 40.86
CA SER A 192 0.00 18.49 40.97
C SER A 192 -1.03 18.34 39.84
N LEU A 193 -0.59 17.94 38.65
CA LEU A 193 -1.45 17.77 37.47
C LEU A 193 -2.22 16.46 37.47
N LEU A 194 -1.59 15.33 37.82
CA LEU A 194 -2.20 14.00 37.74
C LEU A 194 -3.52 13.88 38.53
N PRO A 195 -3.64 14.40 39.77
CA PRO A 195 -4.91 14.36 40.51
C PRO A 195 -6.02 15.16 39.82
N SER A 196 -5.69 16.33 39.27
CA SER A 196 -6.64 17.15 38.53
C SER A 196 -7.15 16.44 37.27
N MET A 197 -6.27 15.71 36.57
CA MET A 197 -6.60 14.90 35.40
C MET A 197 -7.53 13.73 35.76
N ALA A 198 -7.25 13.03 36.86
CA ALA A 198 -8.09 11.94 37.35
C ALA A 198 -9.50 12.45 37.73
N LYS A 199 -9.57 13.58 38.44
CA LYS A 199 -10.83 14.21 38.83
C LYS A 199 -11.70 14.60 37.64
N LEU A 200 -11.10 15.12 36.57
CA LEU A 200 -11.80 15.45 35.32
C LEU A 200 -12.47 14.23 34.68
N LEU A 201 -11.84 13.06 34.81
CA LEU A 201 -12.39 11.78 34.36
C LEU A 201 -13.31 11.13 35.39
N LYS A 202 -13.56 11.79 36.54
CA LYS A 202 -14.32 11.23 37.68
C LYS A 202 -13.71 9.95 38.25
N LEU A 203 -12.40 9.81 38.13
CA LEU A 203 -11.63 8.75 38.76
C LEU A 203 -11.21 9.17 40.16
N ASP A 204 -10.80 8.17 40.95
CA ASP A 204 -10.09 8.40 42.21
C ASP A 204 -8.87 9.31 41.97
N GLU A 205 -8.68 10.34 42.79
CA GLU A 205 -7.68 11.39 42.55
C GLU A 205 -6.24 10.83 42.49
N ASP A 206 -5.99 9.67 43.12
CA ASP A 206 -4.70 8.99 43.08
C ASP A 206 -4.57 7.99 41.92
N TYR A 207 -5.57 7.85 41.04
CA TYR A 207 -5.59 6.82 39.99
C TYR A 207 -4.35 6.86 39.09
N PHE A 208 -4.02 8.03 38.53
CA PHE A 208 -2.84 8.19 37.70
C PHE A 208 -1.54 8.21 38.51
N VAL A 209 -1.59 8.73 39.75
CA VAL A 209 -0.44 8.77 40.66
C VAL A 209 0.04 7.35 41.00
N ARG A 210 -0.89 6.42 41.24
CA ARG A 210 -0.59 5.01 41.53
C ARG A 210 0.16 4.29 40.41
N GLN A 211 0.01 4.75 39.17
CA GLN A 211 0.70 4.13 38.03
C GLN A 211 2.22 4.37 38.08
N PHE A 212 2.64 5.44 38.76
CA PHE A 212 4.04 5.77 39.02
C PHE A 212 4.57 5.18 40.34
N SER A 213 3.78 4.39 41.08
CA SER A 213 4.20 3.83 42.37
C SER A 213 5.13 2.62 42.26
N ASP A 214 5.21 2.00 41.08
CA ASP A 214 5.97 0.76 40.87
C ASP A 214 7.04 0.95 39.80
N ARG A 215 8.17 1.52 40.22
CA ARG A 215 9.41 1.68 39.45
C ARG A 215 9.20 2.31 38.04
N PRO A 216 8.68 3.55 37.97
CA PRO A 216 8.51 4.26 36.69
C PRO A 216 9.86 4.60 36.07
N THR A 217 9.85 4.89 34.77
CA THR A 217 11.05 5.36 34.06
C THR A 217 10.86 6.81 33.65
N THR A 218 11.76 7.68 34.10
CA THR A 218 11.80 9.08 33.65
C THR A 218 13.09 9.32 32.87
N VAL A 219 12.96 9.96 31.70
CA VAL A 219 14.09 10.31 30.84
C VAL A 219 14.09 11.81 30.61
N ALA A 220 15.25 12.44 30.83
CA ALA A 220 15.52 13.81 30.44
C ALA A 220 16.20 13.83 29.08
N ARG A 221 15.66 14.62 28.15
CA ARG A 221 16.23 14.86 26.83
C ARG A 221 16.52 16.33 26.64
N PHE A 222 17.77 16.64 26.35
CA PHE A 222 18.20 17.97 25.96
C PHE A 222 18.38 17.99 24.46
N ASN A 223 17.71 18.91 23.79
CA ASN A 223 17.79 19.09 22.35
C ASN A 223 18.45 20.43 22.04
N TYR A 224 19.39 20.42 21.12
CA TYR A 224 20.01 21.60 20.56
C TYR A 224 19.75 21.66 19.06
N TYR A 225 19.00 22.67 18.64
CA TYR A 225 18.67 22.92 17.24
C TYR A 225 19.59 24.03 16.72
N PRO A 226 20.65 23.71 15.97
CA PRO A 226 21.50 24.73 15.37
C PRO A 226 20.74 25.49 14.27
N GLN A 227 21.24 26.69 13.95
CA GLN A 227 20.76 27.48 12.82
C GLN A 227 20.75 26.64 11.53
N CYS A 228 19.64 26.64 10.81
CA CYS A 228 19.52 25.91 9.55
C CYS A 228 19.51 26.87 8.35
N PRO A 229 20.40 26.74 7.35
CA PRO A 229 20.42 27.63 6.20
C PRO A 229 19.22 27.43 5.25
N ARG A 230 18.53 26.28 5.35
CA ARG A 230 17.32 25.93 4.57
C ARG A 230 16.26 25.29 5.47
N PRO A 231 15.65 26.08 6.36
CA PRO A 231 14.66 25.56 7.32
C PRO A 231 13.40 25.05 6.62
N ASP A 232 13.15 25.47 5.38
CA ASP A 232 12.07 24.99 4.52
C ASP A 232 12.23 23.53 4.06
N LEU A 233 13.44 22.97 4.19
CA LEU A 233 13.80 21.64 3.68
C LEU A 233 14.02 20.60 4.77
N VAL A 234 13.99 20.96 6.06
CA VAL A 234 14.36 20.03 7.15
C VAL A 234 13.38 20.09 8.31
N TYR A 235 13.19 18.94 8.97
CA TYR A 235 12.57 18.90 10.27
C TYR A 235 13.62 19.06 11.37
N GLY A 236 13.32 19.86 12.38
CA GLY A 236 14.03 19.78 13.66
C GLY A 236 13.64 18.52 14.41
N ILE A 237 12.37 18.10 14.34
CA ILE A 237 11.88 16.75 14.72
C ILE A 237 10.71 16.43 13.80
N LYS A 238 10.72 15.27 13.15
CA LYS A 238 9.63 14.79 12.28
C LYS A 238 8.30 14.63 13.01
N PRO A 239 7.15 14.65 12.30
CA PRO A 239 5.82 14.43 12.89
C PRO A 239 5.70 13.11 13.68
N TYR A 240 5.26 13.16 14.94
CA TYR A 240 4.97 11.96 15.77
C TYR A 240 4.03 12.24 16.95
N SER A 241 3.45 11.19 17.55
CA SER A 241 2.83 11.22 18.88
C SER A 241 3.73 10.54 19.92
N GLY A 242 3.77 11.06 21.15
CA GLY A 242 4.70 10.59 22.19
C GLY A 242 4.18 9.37 22.95
N ALA A 243 5.04 8.40 23.28
CA ALA A 243 4.66 7.19 24.04
C ALA A 243 4.76 7.36 25.57
N THR A 244 4.32 8.51 26.10
CA THR A 244 4.33 8.83 27.53
C THR A 244 2.92 8.90 28.11
N ILE A 245 2.81 8.98 29.43
CA ILE A 245 1.59 9.53 30.04
C ILE A 245 1.59 11.05 29.88
N LEU A 246 2.73 11.65 30.20
CA LEU A 246 2.92 13.09 30.26
C LEU A 246 4.33 13.42 29.79
N THR A 247 4.46 14.52 29.07
CA THR A 247 5.73 15.15 28.76
C THR A 247 5.71 16.59 29.26
N ILE A 248 6.73 16.96 30.02
CA ILE A 248 6.99 18.35 30.44
C ILE A 248 8.13 18.87 29.56
N LEU A 249 7.86 19.96 28.86
CA LEU A 249 8.78 20.57 27.90
C LEU A 249 9.07 22.01 28.32
N MET A 250 10.35 22.32 28.49
CA MET A 250 10.85 23.69 28.61
C MET A 250 11.51 24.07 27.27
N VAL A 251 11.11 25.20 26.69
CA VAL A 251 11.62 25.71 25.41
C VAL A 251 12.26 27.07 25.61
N ASP A 252 13.16 27.44 24.71
CA ASP A 252 13.78 28.77 24.70
C ASP A 252 12.71 29.88 24.64
N ASN A 253 12.93 30.98 25.36
CA ASN A 253 11.93 32.03 25.55
C ASN A 253 11.63 32.79 24.25
N ASP A 254 12.64 32.93 23.39
CA ASP A 254 12.64 33.87 22.26
C ASP A 254 12.62 33.20 20.88
N VAL A 255 12.58 31.86 20.83
CA VAL A 255 12.64 31.10 19.56
C VAL A 255 11.59 29.99 19.57
N GLY A 256 10.54 30.17 18.77
CA GLY A 256 9.47 29.19 18.58
C GLY A 256 9.87 27.96 17.75
N GLY A 257 8.88 27.28 17.17
CA GLY A 257 9.11 26.21 16.20
C GLY A 257 8.60 24.83 16.60
N LEU A 258 7.90 24.70 17.73
CA LEU A 258 7.04 23.54 17.96
C LEU A 258 5.72 23.77 17.23
N GLN A 259 5.25 22.75 16.51
CA GLN A 259 3.99 22.76 15.79
C GLN A 259 3.16 21.53 16.14
N VAL A 260 1.85 21.69 16.24
CA VAL A 260 0.90 20.63 16.57
C VAL A 260 -0.13 20.46 15.44
N LEU A 261 -0.44 19.23 15.07
CA LEU A 261 -1.41 18.91 14.03
C LEU A 261 -2.82 18.80 14.63
N LYS A 262 -3.78 19.51 14.04
CA LYS A 262 -5.19 19.44 14.43
C LYS A 262 -6.09 19.62 13.21
N GLY A 263 -6.92 18.63 12.92
CA GLY A 263 -7.85 18.63 11.78
C GLY A 263 -7.15 18.85 10.44
N GLY A 264 -6.04 18.14 10.20
CA GLY A 264 -5.23 18.26 8.98
C GLY A 264 -4.38 19.54 8.87
N VAL A 265 -4.46 20.46 9.84
CA VAL A 265 -3.75 21.75 9.82
C VAL A 265 -2.69 21.80 10.92
N TRP A 266 -1.49 22.25 10.56
CA TRP A 266 -0.41 22.51 11.52
C TRP A 266 -0.60 23.86 12.20
N TYR A 267 -0.45 23.92 13.52
CA TYR A 267 -0.54 25.13 14.32
C TYR A 267 0.77 25.41 15.06
N ASP A 268 1.24 26.65 15.00
CA ASP A 268 2.40 27.08 15.79
C ASP A 268 2.05 27.15 17.28
N VAL A 269 2.92 26.58 18.11
CA VAL A 269 2.81 26.68 19.56
C VAL A 269 3.61 27.90 20.03
N PRO A 270 2.97 28.86 20.72
CA PRO A 270 3.65 30.08 21.16
C PRO A 270 4.65 29.79 22.29
N THR A 271 5.75 30.54 22.32
CA THR A 271 6.67 30.55 23.45
C THR A 271 6.29 31.66 24.42
N LYS A 272 6.44 31.40 25.73
CA LYS A 272 6.28 32.41 26.78
C LYS A 272 7.37 32.23 27.85
N PRO A 273 7.99 33.32 28.32
CA PRO A 273 8.99 33.25 29.38
C PRO A 273 8.47 32.55 30.63
N HIS A 274 9.30 31.69 31.21
CA HIS A 274 9.01 30.95 32.45
C HIS A 274 7.67 30.18 32.39
N THR A 275 7.37 29.56 31.25
CA THR A 275 6.23 28.65 31.13
C THR A 275 6.72 27.25 30.77
N LEU A 276 5.96 26.25 31.22
CA LEU A 276 6.18 24.87 30.82
C LEU A 276 5.13 24.47 29.81
N LEU A 277 5.51 23.70 28.80
CA LEU A 277 4.58 23.06 27.91
C LEU A 277 4.31 21.64 28.41
N ILE A 278 3.03 21.31 28.47
CA ILE A 278 2.54 19.98 28.80
C ILE A 278 2.00 19.34 27.53
N ASN A 279 2.51 18.16 27.21
CA ASN A 279 2.03 17.32 26.12
C ASN A 279 1.58 15.97 26.68
N LEU A 280 0.37 15.53 26.35
CA LEU A 280 -0.12 14.20 26.68
C LEU A 280 0.39 13.20 25.66
N GLY A 281 0.77 12.01 26.12
CA GLY A 281 1.20 10.93 25.26
C GLY A 281 0.17 9.82 25.13
N ASP A 282 0.48 8.86 24.26
CA ASP A 282 -0.41 7.78 23.86
C ASP A 282 -0.79 6.87 25.06
N HIS A 283 0.06 6.74 26.08
CA HIS A 283 -0.32 5.99 27.28
C HIS A 283 -1.48 6.67 28.02
N MET A 284 -1.47 8.00 28.12
CA MET A 284 -2.59 8.74 28.72
C MET A 284 -3.87 8.64 27.89
N GLU A 285 -3.75 8.71 26.56
CA GLU A 285 -4.90 8.52 25.67
C GLU A 285 -5.50 7.12 25.82
N ILE A 286 -4.68 6.07 25.95
CA ILE A 286 -5.15 4.69 26.21
C ILE A 286 -5.85 4.61 27.58
N MET A 287 -5.19 5.07 28.64
CA MET A 287 -5.71 4.97 30.01
C MET A 287 -7.01 5.75 30.21
N SER A 288 -7.16 6.90 29.54
CA SER A 288 -8.37 7.73 29.58
C SER A 288 -9.46 7.26 28.61
N ASN A 289 -9.30 6.08 28.00
CA ASN A 289 -10.23 5.53 27.01
C ASN A 289 -10.51 6.52 25.85
N GLY A 290 -9.49 7.25 25.42
CA GLY A 290 -9.56 8.16 24.27
C GLY A 290 -10.23 9.50 24.55
N ILE A 291 -10.53 9.81 25.81
CA ILE A 291 -11.11 11.10 26.22
C ILE A 291 -10.04 12.19 26.09
N PHE A 292 -8.86 11.98 26.69
CA PHE A 292 -7.73 12.87 26.49
C PHE A 292 -6.97 12.48 25.23
N LYS A 293 -6.46 13.48 24.50
CA LYS A 293 -5.81 13.28 23.20
C LYS A 293 -4.31 13.33 23.31
N SER A 294 -3.63 12.42 22.64
CA SER A 294 -2.20 12.49 22.36
C SER A 294 -2.02 13.12 20.97
N PRO A 295 -1.46 14.33 20.86
CA PRO A 295 -1.41 15.02 19.59
C PRO A 295 -0.17 14.64 18.78
N VAL A 296 -0.35 14.59 17.46
CA VAL A 296 0.78 14.55 16.53
C VAL A 296 1.42 15.93 16.50
N HIS A 297 2.72 16.00 16.78
CA HIS A 297 3.49 17.23 16.81
C HIS A 297 4.79 17.08 16.03
N ARG A 298 5.33 18.21 15.56
CA ARG A 298 6.59 18.30 14.83
C ARG A 298 7.37 19.51 15.31
N VAL A 299 8.64 19.55 14.96
CA VAL A 299 9.51 20.68 15.23
C VAL A 299 10.12 21.18 13.93
N ILE A 300 10.00 22.49 13.67
CA ILE A 300 10.67 23.19 12.58
C ILE A 300 11.96 23.86 13.07
N THR A 301 12.89 24.10 12.16
CA THR A 301 14.17 24.76 12.46
C THR A 301 14.09 26.27 12.19
N ASN A 302 15.03 27.02 12.76
CA ASN A 302 15.12 28.47 12.59
C ASN A 302 16.41 28.83 11.84
N PRO A 303 16.36 29.77 10.86
CA PRO A 303 17.53 30.15 10.09
C PRO A 303 18.46 31.16 10.79
N GLU A 304 17.95 31.90 11.77
CA GLU A 304 18.64 33.05 12.38
C GLU A 304 19.12 32.77 13.79
N LYS A 305 18.43 31.91 14.54
CA LYS A 305 18.75 31.60 15.93
C LYS A 305 18.82 30.10 16.17
N GLU A 306 19.81 29.69 16.95
CA GLU A 306 19.79 28.37 17.58
C GLU A 306 18.66 28.31 18.63
N ARG A 307 18.27 27.09 19.01
CA ARG A 307 17.25 26.88 20.03
C ARG A 307 17.62 25.69 20.90
N ILE A 308 17.28 25.76 22.18
CA ILE A 308 17.38 24.64 23.11
C ILE A 308 16.00 24.26 23.63
N SER A 309 15.80 22.97 23.88
CA SER A 309 14.66 22.49 24.66
C SER A 309 15.08 21.41 25.63
N VAL A 310 14.53 21.45 26.85
CA VAL A 310 14.71 20.42 27.88
C VAL A 310 13.39 19.69 28.05
N VAL A 311 13.40 18.38 27.89
CA VAL A 311 12.19 17.55 27.84
C VAL A 311 12.25 16.46 28.91
N MET A 312 11.22 16.36 29.74
CA MET A 312 11.03 15.29 30.71
C MET A 312 9.95 14.34 30.19
N PHE A 313 10.33 13.09 29.90
CA PHE A 313 9.42 12.03 29.49
C PHE A 313 9.06 11.16 30.69
N TYR A 314 7.77 11.13 31.03
CA TYR A 314 7.25 10.28 32.11
C TYR A 314 6.64 9.00 31.54
N LEU A 315 7.42 7.92 31.62
CA LEU A 315 6.99 6.58 31.24
C LEU A 315 6.59 5.77 32.46
N LEU A 316 5.65 4.85 32.23
CA LEU A 316 5.31 3.80 33.16
C LEU A 316 6.45 2.77 33.23
N ASN A 317 6.35 1.88 34.22
CA ASN A 317 7.22 0.72 34.29
C ASN A 317 7.09 -0.12 33.01
N LEU A 318 8.22 -0.32 32.35
CA LEU A 318 8.30 -0.90 31.01
C LEU A 318 7.79 -2.34 30.96
N GLU A 319 7.86 -3.07 32.06
CA GLU A 319 7.41 -4.46 32.17
C GLU A 319 5.89 -4.57 32.40
N LYS A 320 5.18 -3.43 32.56
CA LYS A 320 3.73 -3.40 32.74
C LYS A 320 2.94 -3.33 31.44
N GLU A 321 1.67 -3.67 31.56
CA GLU A 321 0.67 -3.39 30.54
C GLU A 321 0.03 -2.01 30.75
N ILE A 322 -0.28 -1.33 29.66
CA ILE A 322 -1.12 -0.14 29.67
C ILE A 322 -2.56 -0.63 29.79
N GLU A 323 -3.24 -0.23 30.87
CA GLU A 323 -4.62 -0.62 31.14
C GLU A 323 -5.55 0.59 31.10
N LEU A 324 -6.76 0.38 30.59
CA LEU A 324 -7.81 1.38 30.60
C LEU A 324 -8.37 1.52 32.01
N ALA A 325 -8.73 2.74 32.41
CA ALA A 325 -9.56 2.94 33.60
C ALA A 325 -10.93 2.30 33.36
N LEU A 326 -11.21 1.20 34.06
CA LEU A 326 -12.45 0.43 33.87
C LEU A 326 -13.68 1.25 34.21
N GLU A 327 -13.55 2.23 35.10
CA GLU A 327 -14.59 3.17 35.51
C GLU A 327 -14.99 4.14 34.38
N LEU A 328 -14.17 4.27 33.33
CA LEU A 328 -14.48 5.04 32.12
C LEU A 328 -15.12 4.19 31.01
N ILE A 329 -15.39 2.91 31.31
CA ILE A 329 -16.02 1.99 30.39
C ILE A 329 -17.45 1.78 30.83
N ASP A 330 -18.38 2.25 30.01
CA ASP A 330 -19.81 2.02 30.19
C ASP A 330 -20.48 1.75 28.82
N GLU A 331 -21.79 1.52 28.83
CA GLU A 331 -22.55 1.25 27.59
C GLU A 331 -22.46 2.40 26.57
N LYS A 332 -22.17 3.63 27.00
CA LYS A 332 -22.02 4.82 26.14
C LYS A 332 -20.56 5.08 25.75
N HIS A 333 -19.61 4.58 26.53
CA HIS A 333 -18.17 4.75 26.32
C HIS A 333 -17.48 3.38 26.37
N PRO A 334 -17.65 2.51 25.35
CA PRO A 334 -17.04 1.19 25.34
C PRO A 334 -15.50 1.28 25.35
N ALA A 335 -14.84 0.21 25.78
CA ALA A 335 -13.38 0.12 25.77
C ALA A 335 -12.84 0.32 24.35
N ARG A 336 -12.05 1.38 24.12
CA ARG A 336 -11.53 1.75 22.78
C ARG A 336 -10.20 1.09 22.46
N TYR A 337 -9.43 0.70 23.46
CA TYR A 337 -8.07 0.17 23.29
C TYR A 337 -7.95 -1.22 23.89
N LYS A 338 -7.04 -2.04 23.34
CA LYS A 338 -6.60 -3.33 23.88
C LYS A 338 -5.55 -3.09 24.95
N LYS A 339 -5.44 -4.02 25.89
CA LYS A 339 -4.27 -4.08 26.77
C LYS A 339 -3.03 -4.35 25.94
N VAL A 340 -1.94 -3.66 26.26
CA VAL A 340 -0.66 -3.77 25.55
C VAL A 340 0.49 -3.67 26.54
N LYS A 341 1.49 -4.55 26.41
CA LYS A 341 2.74 -4.40 27.17
C LYS A 341 3.50 -3.20 26.66
N ILE A 342 4.01 -2.37 27.57
CA ILE A 342 4.72 -1.14 27.21
C ILE A 342 5.94 -1.44 26.33
N MET A 343 6.67 -2.53 26.58
CA MET A 343 7.78 -2.94 25.70
C MET A 343 7.34 -3.27 24.27
N ASP A 344 6.18 -3.91 24.09
CA ASP A 344 5.65 -4.24 22.76
C ASP A 344 5.18 -2.97 22.04
N TYR A 345 4.53 -2.07 22.78
CA TYR A 345 4.12 -0.75 22.29
C TYR A 345 5.31 0.06 21.79
N LEU A 346 6.38 0.16 22.59
CA LEU A 346 7.60 0.90 22.26
C LEU A 346 8.37 0.27 21.10
N ALA A 347 8.30 -1.06 20.93
CA ALA A 347 8.91 -1.71 19.78
C ALA A 347 8.22 -1.33 18.46
N GLY A 348 6.89 -1.22 18.45
CA GLY A 348 6.12 -0.75 17.30
C GLY A 348 6.33 0.74 16.98
N LEU A 349 6.64 1.56 18.01
CA LEU A 349 6.75 3.03 17.90
C LEU A 349 7.73 3.47 16.83
N PHE A 350 8.88 2.80 16.75
CA PHE A 350 9.92 3.17 15.80
C PHE A 350 9.54 2.83 14.35
N GLU A 351 8.87 1.71 14.13
CA GLU A 351 8.47 1.29 12.78
C GLU A 351 7.36 2.19 12.20
N HIS A 352 6.41 2.60 13.03
CA HIS A 352 5.30 3.46 12.61
C HIS A 352 5.74 4.93 12.50
N PHE A 353 6.67 5.37 13.36
CA PHE A 353 7.33 6.68 13.23
C PHE A 353 8.03 6.85 11.87
N LEU A 354 8.62 5.78 11.33
CA LEU A 354 9.22 5.80 9.99
C LEU A 354 8.18 5.82 8.85
N GLN A 355 6.97 5.33 9.11
CA GLN A 355 5.87 5.25 8.14
C GLN A 355 4.90 6.44 8.21
N GLY A 356 5.07 7.35 9.18
CA GLY A 356 4.18 8.48 9.40
C GLY A 356 2.81 8.09 10.00
N THR A 357 2.70 6.91 10.62
CA THR A 357 1.48 6.39 11.24
C THR A 357 1.60 6.43 12.78
N ARG A 358 0.47 6.43 13.52
CA ARG A 358 0.50 6.37 14.99
C ARG A 358 0.39 4.93 15.47
N VAL A 359 1.22 4.52 16.41
CA VAL A 359 1.17 3.15 16.97
C VAL A 359 -0.09 2.88 17.77
N ILE A 360 -0.59 3.89 18.48
CA ILE A 360 -1.84 3.76 19.25
C ILE A 360 -3.01 3.26 18.39
N ASP A 361 -3.03 3.57 17.09
CA ASP A 361 -4.08 3.16 16.16
C ASP A 361 -4.09 1.62 15.95
N THR A 362 -2.96 0.93 16.15
CA THR A 362 -2.88 -0.53 16.04
C THR A 362 -3.48 -1.28 17.22
N TYR A 363 -3.62 -0.60 18.37
CA TYR A 363 -4.10 -1.18 19.62
C TYR A 363 -5.57 -0.85 19.89
N LEU A 364 -6.32 -0.40 18.88
CA LEU A 364 -7.77 -0.27 19.02
C LEU A 364 -8.41 -1.64 19.33
N SER A 365 -9.29 -1.67 20.34
CA SER A 365 -10.08 -2.85 20.68
C SER A 365 -10.95 -3.22 19.48
N TYR A 366 -11.31 -4.51 19.36
CA TYR A 366 -12.08 -5.03 18.22
C TYR A 366 -13.48 -4.38 18.03
N ILE A 367 -13.83 -3.37 18.84
CA ILE A 367 -14.98 -2.50 18.64
C ILE A 367 -14.71 -1.41 17.57
N ARG A 368 -13.49 -1.27 17.04
CA ARG A 368 -13.23 -0.48 15.81
C ARG A 368 -12.25 -1.15 14.85
N MET A 369 -12.78 -1.72 13.77
CA MET A 369 -12.22 -1.49 12.44
C MET A 369 -12.50 -0.02 12.08
N GLU A 370 -11.64 0.88 12.53
CA GLU A 370 -11.55 2.23 11.96
C GLU A 370 -10.10 2.47 11.55
N GLY A 371 -9.83 2.24 10.27
CA GLY A 371 -8.76 2.98 9.62
C GLY A 371 -9.05 4.48 9.75
N SER A 372 -8.00 5.29 9.73
CA SER A 372 -8.05 6.75 9.71
C SER A 372 -9.22 7.27 8.86
N MET A 373 -10.29 7.63 9.57
CA MET A 373 -11.52 8.23 9.09
C MET A 373 -11.38 9.74 9.25
N GLU A 374 -10.95 10.42 8.19
CA GLU A 374 -11.55 11.72 7.89
C GLU A 374 -12.89 11.42 7.18
N ASP A 375 -13.99 11.79 7.85
CA ASP A 375 -15.39 11.74 7.41
C ASP A 375 -15.94 10.39 6.91
N VAL A 376 -16.72 9.70 7.76
CA VAL A 376 -17.75 8.77 7.25
C VAL A 376 -18.76 9.59 6.45
N ARG A 377 -18.72 9.43 5.14
CA ARG A 377 -19.68 10.03 4.23
C ARG A 377 -20.97 9.24 4.34
N SER A 378 -21.95 9.76 5.07
CA SER A 378 -23.29 9.18 5.08
C SER A 378 -23.88 9.27 3.68
N THR A 379 -23.97 8.15 2.98
CA THR A 379 -24.80 8.05 1.79
C THR A 379 -26.25 7.83 2.20
N LEU A 380 -27.18 8.39 1.43
CA LEU A 380 -28.60 8.12 1.63
C LEU A 380 -28.84 6.61 1.47
N LEU A 381 -29.72 6.06 2.32
CA LEU A 381 -30.19 4.68 2.18
C LEU A 381 -30.85 4.47 0.82
N VAL A 382 -30.66 3.30 0.23
CA VAL A 382 -31.09 3.03 -1.14
C VAL A 382 -32.61 3.02 -1.23
N GLN A 383 -33.31 2.58 -0.19
CA GLN A 383 -34.77 2.65 -0.15
C GLN A 383 -35.29 4.10 -0.19
N GLU A 384 -34.59 5.03 0.46
CA GLU A 384 -34.93 6.46 0.40
C GLU A 384 -34.64 7.03 -1.00
N LEU A 385 -33.50 6.67 -1.59
CA LEU A 385 -33.15 7.07 -2.96
C LEU A 385 -34.18 6.58 -3.99
N ALA A 386 -34.63 5.33 -3.87
CA ALA A 386 -35.67 4.77 -4.73
C ALA A 386 -37.02 5.50 -4.53
N GLY A 387 -37.33 5.91 -3.30
CA GLY A 387 -38.53 6.69 -2.96
C GLY A 387 -38.60 8.07 -3.60
N MET A 388 -37.45 8.68 -3.96
CA MET A 388 -37.38 10.00 -4.58
C MET A 388 -37.85 10.04 -6.06
N ARG A 389 -38.20 8.90 -6.66
CA ARG A 389 -38.71 8.77 -8.05
C ARG A 389 -37.81 9.37 -9.14
N SER A 390 -36.52 9.49 -8.89
CA SER A 390 -35.52 9.85 -9.91
C SER A 390 -35.39 8.72 -10.93
N LYS A 391 -35.33 9.08 -12.23
CA LYS A 391 -35.00 8.11 -13.30
C LYS A 391 -33.50 7.81 -13.41
N ALA A 392 -32.67 8.57 -12.69
CA ALA A 392 -31.21 8.43 -12.72
C ALA A 392 -30.70 7.82 -11.40
N VAL A 393 -29.82 6.84 -11.53
CA VAL A 393 -29.04 6.24 -10.45
C VAL A 393 -27.84 7.16 -10.13
N PRO A 394 -27.52 7.45 -8.85
CA PRO A 394 -26.34 8.24 -8.51
C PRO A 394 -25.04 7.55 -8.96
N ARG A 395 -24.04 8.33 -9.38
CA ARG A 395 -22.77 7.84 -9.95
C ARG A 395 -22.07 6.77 -9.12
N GLN A 396 -22.18 6.85 -7.79
CA GLN A 396 -21.53 5.95 -6.85
C GLN A 396 -22.12 4.53 -6.86
N TYR A 397 -23.24 4.29 -7.54
CA TYR A 397 -23.79 2.94 -7.73
C TYR A 397 -23.59 2.44 -9.18
N ILE A 398 -23.17 3.32 -10.09
CA ILE A 398 -23.00 2.99 -11.51
C ILE A 398 -21.66 2.26 -11.68
N VAL A 399 -21.72 1.00 -12.10
CA VAL A 399 -20.52 0.23 -12.44
C VAL A 399 -19.93 0.71 -13.78
N GLN A 400 -18.62 0.57 -13.93
CA GLN A 400 -17.95 0.91 -15.20
C GLN A 400 -18.49 0.06 -16.35
N ARG A 401 -18.39 0.58 -17.58
CA ARG A 401 -19.01 -0.04 -18.77
C ARG A 401 -18.58 -1.49 -19.00
N GLU A 402 -17.34 -1.82 -18.65
CA GLU A 402 -16.75 -3.15 -18.80
C GLU A 402 -17.21 -4.13 -17.71
N ASP A 403 -17.60 -3.61 -16.54
CA ASP A 403 -18.10 -4.37 -15.38
C ASP A 403 -19.63 -4.42 -15.32
N GLN A 404 -20.31 -3.88 -16.34
CA GLN A 404 -21.76 -3.89 -16.41
C GLN A 404 -22.31 -5.31 -16.39
N PRO A 405 -23.40 -5.56 -15.66
CA PRO A 405 -23.96 -6.90 -15.54
C PRO A 405 -24.28 -7.49 -16.91
N THR A 406 -23.58 -8.56 -17.26
CA THR A 406 -23.85 -9.37 -18.46
C THR A 406 -25.11 -10.22 -18.28
N ILE A 407 -25.75 -10.57 -19.39
CA ILE A 407 -26.91 -11.48 -19.41
C ILE A 407 -26.48 -12.83 -18.86
N ALA A 408 -27.15 -13.30 -17.81
CA ALA A 408 -26.90 -14.62 -17.25
C ALA A 408 -27.60 -15.72 -18.07
N ALA A 409 -27.01 -16.91 -18.06
CA ALA A 409 -27.63 -18.10 -18.59
C ALA A 409 -28.58 -18.73 -17.56
N THR A 410 -29.60 -19.45 -18.01
CA THR A 410 -30.47 -20.21 -17.11
C THR A 410 -29.73 -21.45 -16.61
N ALA A 411 -29.67 -21.67 -15.30
CA ALA A 411 -29.09 -22.88 -14.71
C ALA A 411 -30.14 -23.86 -14.20
N SER A 412 -29.80 -25.15 -14.28
CA SER A 412 -30.43 -26.21 -13.49
C SER A 412 -29.65 -26.39 -12.19
N VAL A 413 -29.74 -25.43 -11.26
CA VAL A 413 -29.09 -25.51 -9.94
C VAL A 413 -29.55 -26.80 -9.22
N PRO A 414 -28.63 -27.60 -8.64
CA PRO A 414 -29.01 -28.84 -7.97
C PRO A 414 -29.97 -28.61 -6.80
N ILE A 415 -31.01 -29.45 -6.69
CA ILE A 415 -31.95 -29.45 -5.56
C ILE A 415 -31.77 -30.74 -4.77
N VAL A 416 -31.21 -30.68 -3.57
CA VAL A 416 -30.92 -31.84 -2.72
C VAL A 416 -32.08 -32.12 -1.74
N ASP A 417 -32.51 -33.37 -1.63
CA ASP A 417 -33.51 -33.81 -0.66
C ASP A 417 -32.86 -34.20 0.67
N LEU A 418 -32.98 -33.34 1.69
CA LEU A 418 -32.34 -33.60 2.98
C LEU A 418 -33.01 -34.77 3.73
N GLY A 419 -34.32 -34.95 3.56
CA GLY A 419 -35.04 -36.06 4.19
C GLY A 419 -34.56 -37.43 3.71
N ARG A 420 -34.14 -37.53 2.43
CA ARG A 420 -33.53 -38.76 1.87
C ARG A 420 -32.08 -38.96 2.32
N LEU A 421 -31.33 -37.89 2.54
CA LEU A 421 -29.95 -37.98 3.07
C LEU A 421 -29.91 -38.43 4.54
N SER A 422 -30.88 -37.99 5.34
CA SER A 422 -30.93 -38.27 6.78
C SER A 422 -31.49 -39.67 7.15
N GLN A 423 -31.75 -40.55 6.18
CA GLN A 423 -32.20 -41.92 6.45
C GLN A 423 -31.05 -42.81 6.93
N PRO A 424 -31.30 -43.85 7.77
CA PRO A 424 -30.25 -44.68 8.38
C PRO A 424 -29.27 -45.33 7.38
N ASP A 425 -29.75 -45.72 6.20
CA ASP A 425 -28.92 -46.32 5.15
C ASP A 425 -28.41 -45.31 4.11
N GLY A 426 -28.86 -44.04 4.20
CA GLY A 426 -28.56 -42.95 3.27
C GLY A 426 -28.99 -43.22 1.84
N ASP A 427 -29.68 -42.28 1.19
CA ASP A 427 -29.94 -42.43 -0.25
C ASP A 427 -28.64 -42.20 -1.05
N ALA A 428 -28.02 -43.28 -1.52
CA ALA A 428 -26.77 -43.22 -2.27
C ALA A 428 -26.85 -42.30 -3.52
N ASN A 429 -28.01 -42.23 -4.17
CA ASN A 429 -28.19 -41.34 -5.32
C ASN A 429 -28.22 -39.87 -4.88
N GLU A 430 -28.87 -39.58 -3.75
CA GLU A 430 -28.92 -38.23 -3.21
C GLU A 430 -27.55 -37.77 -2.66
N ALA A 431 -26.77 -38.69 -2.08
CA ALA A 431 -25.40 -38.42 -1.64
C ALA A 431 -24.46 -38.10 -2.82
N VAL A 432 -24.59 -38.82 -3.94
CA VAL A 432 -23.85 -38.52 -5.19
C VAL A 432 -24.23 -37.13 -5.72
N LYS A 433 -25.52 -36.81 -5.70
CA LYS A 433 -26.03 -35.50 -6.14
C LYS A 433 -25.54 -34.36 -5.24
N LEU A 434 -25.50 -34.56 -3.92
CA LEU A 434 -24.89 -33.62 -2.98
C LEU A 434 -23.41 -33.41 -3.28
N ARG A 435 -22.64 -34.49 -3.49
CA ARG A 435 -21.21 -34.41 -3.86
C ARG A 435 -21.00 -33.61 -5.13
N GLN A 436 -21.75 -33.93 -6.19
CA GLN A 436 -21.68 -33.22 -7.47
C GLN A 436 -22.03 -31.74 -7.34
N ALA A 437 -23.02 -31.41 -6.51
CA ALA A 437 -23.39 -30.03 -6.23
C ALA A 437 -22.22 -29.26 -5.59
N MET A 438 -21.58 -29.83 -4.58
CA MET A 438 -20.47 -29.17 -3.87
C MET A 438 -19.17 -29.10 -4.69
N GLU A 439 -18.89 -30.08 -5.55
CA GLU A 439 -17.69 -30.09 -6.39
C GLU A 439 -17.80 -29.23 -7.65
N SER A 440 -19.02 -29.00 -8.16
CA SER A 440 -19.22 -28.30 -9.45
C SER A 440 -19.90 -26.95 -9.34
N TRP A 441 -20.77 -26.76 -8.35
CA TRP A 441 -21.48 -25.50 -8.13
C TRP A 441 -20.99 -24.77 -6.89
N GLY A 442 -20.67 -25.52 -5.83
CA GLY A 442 -20.46 -24.93 -4.51
C GLY A 442 -21.73 -24.37 -3.86
N LEU A 443 -22.87 -24.55 -4.54
CA LEU A 443 -24.17 -24.01 -4.18
C LEU A 443 -25.28 -24.95 -4.66
N PHE A 444 -26.29 -25.15 -3.83
CA PHE A 444 -27.47 -25.98 -4.13
C PHE A 444 -28.68 -25.57 -3.31
N MET A 445 -29.87 -25.86 -3.83
CA MET A 445 -31.11 -25.75 -3.05
C MET A 445 -31.33 -27.03 -2.25
N VAL A 446 -32.05 -26.92 -1.15
CA VAL A 446 -32.47 -28.04 -0.30
C VAL A 446 -33.98 -28.04 -0.17
N THR A 447 -34.58 -29.22 -0.33
CA THR A 447 -35.99 -29.52 -0.05
C THR A 447 -36.10 -30.55 1.07
N ASN A 448 -37.29 -30.70 1.65
CA ASN A 448 -37.54 -31.64 2.75
C ASN A 448 -36.55 -31.43 3.92
N HIS A 449 -36.21 -30.17 4.20
CA HIS A 449 -35.27 -29.78 5.26
C HIS A 449 -35.87 -29.85 6.67
N GLY A 450 -37.17 -30.10 6.81
CA GLY A 450 -37.85 -30.21 8.11
C GLY A 450 -38.19 -28.88 8.78
N ILE A 451 -38.10 -27.76 8.05
CA ILE A 451 -38.61 -26.46 8.49
C ILE A 451 -40.04 -26.34 7.96
N GLU A 452 -40.98 -25.93 8.81
CA GLU A 452 -42.38 -25.76 8.42
C GLU A 452 -42.53 -24.55 7.49
N ASP A 453 -43.30 -24.71 6.40
CA ASP A 453 -43.60 -23.64 5.43
C ASP A 453 -44.09 -22.37 6.12
N ALA A 454 -44.97 -22.52 7.13
CA ALA A 454 -45.51 -21.40 7.92
C ALA A 454 -44.43 -20.60 8.65
N LEU A 455 -43.36 -21.24 9.14
CA LEU A 455 -42.26 -20.54 9.82
C LEU A 455 -41.41 -19.76 8.80
N MET A 456 -41.17 -20.31 7.61
CA MET A 456 -40.45 -19.62 6.54
C MET A 456 -41.24 -18.40 6.07
N ASP A 457 -42.55 -18.54 5.86
CA ASP A 457 -43.45 -17.44 5.52
C ASP A 457 -43.45 -16.36 6.60
N ASN A 458 -43.56 -16.75 7.87
CA ASN A 458 -43.50 -15.82 9.00
C ASN A 458 -42.17 -15.06 9.03
N MET A 459 -41.03 -15.75 8.84
CA MET A 459 -39.71 -15.12 8.83
C MET A 459 -39.59 -14.11 7.68
N MET A 460 -40.12 -14.42 6.49
CA MET A 460 -40.14 -13.49 5.37
C MET A 460 -41.07 -12.29 5.63
N ASN A 461 -42.23 -12.53 6.24
CA ASN A 461 -43.20 -11.49 6.58
C ASN A 461 -42.65 -10.50 7.61
N VAL A 462 -42.09 -10.98 8.73
CA VAL A 462 -41.53 -10.08 9.75
C VAL A 462 -40.33 -9.29 9.23
N SER A 463 -39.56 -9.87 8.31
CA SER A 463 -38.47 -9.18 7.61
C SER A 463 -39.02 -8.05 6.72
N ARG A 464 -40.08 -8.33 5.95
CA ARG A 464 -40.73 -7.35 5.08
C ARG A 464 -41.38 -6.22 5.88
N GLU A 465 -42.08 -6.55 6.95
CA GLU A 465 -42.67 -5.59 7.89
C GLU A 465 -41.60 -4.69 8.52
N PHE A 466 -40.43 -5.23 8.86
CA PHE A 466 -39.31 -4.41 9.32
C PHE A 466 -38.91 -3.35 8.28
N PHE A 467 -38.64 -3.73 7.03
CA PHE A 467 -38.20 -2.78 6.00
C PHE A 467 -39.29 -1.80 5.55
N GLN A 468 -40.57 -2.13 5.73
CA GLN A 468 -41.70 -1.26 5.43
C GLN A 468 -41.97 -0.20 6.51
N GLN A 469 -41.35 -0.30 7.69
CA GLN A 469 -41.48 0.72 8.73
C GLN A 469 -40.91 2.07 8.26
N PRO A 470 -41.42 3.19 8.82
CA PRO A 470 -40.84 4.51 8.58
C PRO A 470 -39.34 4.54 8.88
N LEU A 471 -38.58 5.34 8.14
CA LEU A 471 -37.12 5.43 8.29
C LEU A 471 -36.68 5.66 9.74
N GLY A 472 -37.35 6.57 10.45
CA GLY A 472 -37.02 6.89 11.85
C GLY A 472 -37.20 5.70 12.80
N GLU A 473 -38.07 4.74 12.49
CA GLU A 473 -38.22 3.51 13.28
C GLU A 473 -37.10 2.51 12.99
N LYS A 474 -36.74 2.34 11.71
CA LYS A 474 -35.62 1.47 11.31
C LYS A 474 -34.27 1.99 11.81
N GLN A 475 -34.07 3.31 11.77
CA GLN A 475 -32.84 3.97 12.24
C GLN A 475 -32.61 3.82 13.76
N LYS A 476 -33.61 3.43 14.55
CA LYS A 476 -33.39 3.07 15.97
C LYS A 476 -32.41 1.90 16.14
N TYR A 477 -32.30 1.07 15.11
CA TYR A 477 -31.45 -0.10 15.08
C TYR A 477 -30.20 0.12 14.22
N THR A 478 -29.79 1.38 13.99
CA THR A 478 -28.75 1.75 13.03
C THR A 478 -27.40 1.06 13.26
N ASN A 479 -26.67 0.84 12.17
CA ASN A 479 -25.28 0.41 12.19
C ASN A 479 -24.28 1.58 12.35
N LEU A 480 -24.76 2.78 12.69
CA LEU A 480 -23.94 3.96 12.98
C LEU A 480 -24.04 4.35 14.45
N ILE A 481 -22.94 4.22 15.19
CA ILE A 481 -22.77 4.74 16.54
C ILE A 481 -22.63 6.27 16.46
N ASP A 482 -23.43 6.98 17.27
CA ASP A 482 -23.53 8.45 17.29
C ASP A 482 -23.83 9.10 15.92
N GLY A 483 -24.39 8.31 15.00
CA GLY A 483 -24.70 8.74 13.63
C GLY A 483 -23.48 8.92 12.72
N LYS A 484 -22.27 8.53 13.17
CA LYS A 484 -21.03 8.73 12.40
C LYS A 484 -20.14 7.50 12.31
N HIS A 485 -20.12 6.64 13.31
CA HIS A 485 -19.13 5.57 13.40
C HIS A 485 -19.75 4.24 13.01
N PHE A 486 -19.21 3.60 11.98
CA PHE A 486 -19.73 2.33 11.49
C PHE A 486 -19.46 1.20 12.48
N GLN A 487 -20.49 0.40 12.77
CA GLN A 487 -20.41 -0.91 13.40
C GLN A 487 -21.00 -1.95 12.45
N LEU A 488 -20.56 -3.21 12.57
CA LEU A 488 -21.04 -4.26 11.66
C LEU A 488 -22.53 -4.58 11.88
N GLU A 489 -22.99 -4.62 13.14
CA GLU A 489 -24.37 -4.93 13.49
C GLU A 489 -25.29 -3.70 13.39
N GLY A 490 -26.55 -3.93 13.03
CA GLY A 490 -27.58 -2.90 12.87
C GLY A 490 -28.01 -2.67 11.42
N TYR A 491 -28.93 -1.73 11.26
CA TYR A 491 -29.57 -1.32 10.01
C TYR A 491 -28.77 -0.22 9.32
N GLY A 492 -28.34 -0.46 8.09
CA GLY A 492 -27.67 0.53 7.26
C GLY A 492 -26.83 -0.07 6.14
N ASN A 493 -26.13 0.80 5.41
CA ASN A 493 -25.20 0.42 4.35
C ASN A 493 -23.84 0.06 4.93
N ASP A 494 -23.02 -0.65 4.14
CA ASP A 494 -21.62 -0.91 4.49
C ASP A 494 -20.82 0.40 4.54
N GLN A 495 -19.66 0.36 5.21
CA GLN A 495 -18.74 1.49 5.28
C GLN A 495 -18.30 1.96 3.89
N VAL A 496 -18.42 3.27 3.63
CA VAL A 496 -17.90 3.94 2.44
C VAL A 496 -16.50 4.47 2.74
N LYS A 497 -15.48 3.92 2.07
CA LYS A 497 -14.06 4.26 2.28
C LYS A 497 -13.52 5.30 1.29
N SER A 498 -14.17 5.54 0.15
CA SER A 498 -13.76 6.55 -0.82
C SER A 498 -14.92 7.08 -1.67
N ASP A 499 -14.74 8.26 -2.29
CA ASP A 499 -15.69 8.83 -3.26
C ASP A 499 -15.80 8.05 -4.58
N THR A 500 -14.79 7.23 -4.85
CA THR A 500 -14.69 6.43 -6.06
C THR A 500 -15.24 5.02 -5.85
N GLN A 501 -15.61 4.65 -4.62
CA GLN A 501 -16.14 3.33 -4.30
C GLN A 501 -17.51 3.12 -4.95
N ILE A 502 -17.66 1.99 -5.65
CA ILE A 502 -18.95 1.55 -6.16
C ILE A 502 -19.75 0.86 -5.06
N LEU A 503 -20.91 1.42 -4.75
CA LEU A 503 -21.83 0.98 -3.71
C LEU A 503 -22.85 -0.01 -4.25
N ASP A 504 -23.33 -0.88 -3.36
CA ASP A 504 -24.37 -1.85 -3.68
C ASP A 504 -25.77 -1.20 -3.56
N TRP A 505 -26.71 -1.60 -4.41
CA TRP A 505 -28.08 -1.09 -4.44
C TRP A 505 -29.02 -1.89 -3.52
N LEU A 506 -28.83 -1.74 -2.21
CA LEU A 506 -29.66 -2.39 -1.17
C LEU A 506 -29.46 -1.73 0.19
N ASP A 507 -30.43 -1.96 1.08
CA ASP A 507 -30.31 -1.69 2.51
C ASP A 507 -30.20 -3.02 3.27
N ARG A 508 -29.53 -3.02 4.42
CA ARG A 508 -29.26 -4.25 5.18
C ARG A 508 -29.51 -4.09 6.67
N LEU A 509 -29.82 -5.20 7.33
CA LEU A 509 -29.79 -5.35 8.79
C LEU A 509 -28.90 -6.55 9.14
N TYR A 510 -27.83 -6.31 9.88
CA TYR A 510 -26.91 -7.35 10.37
C TYR A 510 -27.13 -7.59 11.86
N LEU A 511 -27.31 -8.85 12.26
CA LEU A 511 -27.48 -9.23 13.66
C LEU A 511 -26.53 -10.39 13.97
N LYS A 512 -25.72 -10.26 15.01
CA LYS A 512 -25.02 -11.40 15.58
C LYS A 512 -26.02 -12.24 16.37
N VAL A 513 -26.16 -13.51 15.98
CA VAL A 513 -27.16 -14.42 16.54
C VAL A 513 -26.55 -15.55 17.36
N ASP A 514 -25.28 -15.89 17.14
CA ASP A 514 -24.53 -16.76 18.05
C ASP A 514 -23.08 -16.27 18.25
N PRO A 515 -22.50 -16.50 19.45
CA PRO A 515 -23.13 -17.17 20.59
C PRO A 515 -24.15 -16.27 21.30
N ALA A 516 -25.16 -16.89 21.95
CA ALA A 516 -26.33 -16.18 22.46
C ALA A 516 -26.02 -15.09 23.51
N ASP A 517 -24.96 -15.27 24.29
CA ASP A 517 -24.47 -14.33 25.30
C ASP A 517 -23.81 -13.07 24.71
N GLU A 518 -23.46 -13.08 23.41
CA GLU A 518 -22.84 -11.96 22.71
C GLU A 518 -23.84 -11.19 21.80
N ARG A 519 -25.13 -11.53 21.87
CA ARG A 519 -26.18 -10.86 21.08
C ARG A 519 -26.36 -9.42 21.54
N ASN A 520 -26.15 -8.46 20.65
CA ASN A 520 -26.48 -7.06 20.92
C ASN A 520 -27.98 -6.80 20.70
N LEU A 521 -28.81 -7.06 21.72
CA LEU A 521 -30.27 -6.88 21.62
C LEU A 521 -30.73 -5.42 21.42
N SER A 522 -29.83 -4.44 21.51
CA SER A 522 -30.17 -3.03 21.25
C SER A 522 -30.43 -2.77 19.76
N VAL A 523 -29.74 -3.50 18.87
CA VAL A 523 -29.90 -3.39 17.41
C VAL A 523 -30.86 -4.44 16.84
N TRP A 524 -31.42 -5.33 17.67
CA TRP A 524 -32.45 -6.28 17.25
C TRP A 524 -33.80 -5.57 17.16
N PRO A 525 -34.54 -5.66 16.04
CA PRO A 525 -35.87 -5.08 15.93
C PRO A 525 -36.80 -5.55 17.06
N LYS A 526 -37.54 -4.61 17.66
CA LYS A 526 -38.67 -4.91 18.56
C LYS A 526 -40.01 -4.91 17.81
N HIS A 527 -40.04 -4.31 16.63
CA HIS A 527 -41.19 -4.29 15.74
C HIS A 527 -40.79 -4.88 14.38
N PRO A 528 -41.59 -5.79 13.82
CA PRO A 528 -42.84 -6.32 14.39
C PRO A 528 -42.59 -7.13 15.68
N GLU A 529 -43.60 -7.21 16.56
CA GLU A 529 -43.44 -7.76 17.93
C GLU A 529 -42.91 -9.20 17.92
N SER A 530 -43.29 -9.98 16.90
CA SER A 530 -42.88 -11.37 16.70
C SER A 530 -41.50 -11.53 16.04
N PHE A 531 -40.82 -10.45 15.63
CA PHE A 531 -39.57 -10.54 14.84
C PHE A 531 -38.52 -11.42 15.54
N ARG A 532 -38.30 -11.19 16.84
CA ARG A 532 -37.25 -11.89 17.60
C ARG A 532 -37.59 -13.35 17.84
N ASP A 533 -38.84 -13.62 18.22
CA ASP A 533 -39.31 -14.99 18.50
C ASP A 533 -39.28 -15.86 17.23
N VAL A 534 -39.73 -15.30 16.09
CA VAL A 534 -39.69 -15.97 14.78
C VAL A 534 -38.25 -16.19 14.33
N LEU A 535 -37.35 -15.21 14.52
CA LEU A 535 -35.94 -15.37 14.21
C LEU A 535 -35.31 -16.48 15.06
N ASP A 536 -35.54 -16.49 16.36
CA ASP A 536 -35.00 -17.53 17.26
C ASP A 536 -35.49 -18.93 16.87
N GLU A 537 -36.78 -19.10 16.57
CA GLU A 537 -37.31 -20.38 16.09
C GLU A 537 -36.68 -20.80 14.75
N PHE A 538 -36.56 -19.86 13.81
CA PHE A 538 -35.95 -20.10 12.51
C PHE A 538 -34.47 -20.49 12.62
N LEU A 539 -33.72 -19.87 13.53
CA LEU A 539 -32.31 -20.19 13.81
C LEU A 539 -32.16 -21.62 14.33
N ILE A 540 -33.00 -22.05 15.27
CA ILE A 540 -32.99 -23.42 15.81
C ILE A 540 -33.21 -24.44 14.69
N LYS A 541 -34.17 -24.17 13.81
CA LYS A 541 -34.49 -25.07 12.69
C LYS A 541 -33.36 -25.11 11.65
N CYS A 542 -32.75 -23.97 11.32
CA CYS A 542 -31.59 -23.90 10.43
C CYS A 542 -30.36 -24.61 11.02
N ASP A 543 -30.18 -24.57 12.35
CA ASP A 543 -29.11 -25.32 13.00
C ASP A 543 -29.29 -26.84 12.83
N GLY A 544 -30.53 -27.32 12.86
CA GLY A 544 -30.86 -28.71 12.51
C GLY A 544 -30.48 -29.09 11.08
N VAL A 545 -30.70 -28.18 10.12
CA VAL A 545 -30.29 -28.36 8.71
C VAL A 545 -28.77 -28.43 8.60
N LYS A 546 -28.05 -27.49 9.21
CA LYS A 546 -26.58 -27.48 9.28
C LYS A 546 -26.06 -28.79 9.87
N ASN A 547 -26.57 -29.21 11.02
CA ASN A 547 -26.13 -30.41 11.73
C ASN A 547 -26.44 -31.71 10.97
N SER A 548 -27.40 -31.69 10.04
CA SER A 548 -27.68 -32.83 9.14
C SER A 548 -26.73 -32.87 7.93
N LEU A 549 -26.35 -31.69 7.41
CA LEU A 549 -25.49 -31.58 6.23
C LEU A 549 -24.01 -31.86 6.55
N LEU A 550 -23.47 -31.30 7.64
CA LEU A 550 -22.03 -31.39 7.94
C LEU A 550 -21.51 -32.85 8.03
N PRO A 551 -22.20 -33.81 8.67
CA PRO A 551 -21.76 -35.20 8.68
C PRO A 551 -21.77 -35.86 7.30
N SER A 552 -22.81 -35.57 6.51
CA SER A 552 -22.91 -36.05 5.14
C SER A 552 -21.74 -35.53 4.28
N MET A 553 -21.37 -34.26 4.45
CA MET A 553 -20.22 -33.65 3.76
C MET A 553 -18.89 -34.30 4.14
N ALA A 554 -18.66 -34.55 5.44
CA ALA A 554 -17.45 -35.20 5.92
C ALA A 554 -17.32 -36.63 5.37
N LYS A 555 -18.41 -37.41 5.39
CA LYS A 555 -18.48 -38.76 4.84
C LYS A 555 -18.15 -38.82 3.34
N LEU A 556 -18.60 -37.83 2.57
CA LEU A 556 -18.30 -37.72 1.13
C LEU A 556 -16.81 -37.46 0.84
N LEU A 557 -16.08 -36.89 1.81
CA LEU A 557 -14.62 -36.73 1.78
C LEU A 557 -13.86 -37.88 2.45
N LYS A 558 -14.58 -38.89 2.98
CA LYS A 558 -14.02 -39.99 3.77
C LYS A 558 -13.29 -39.53 5.04
N LEU A 559 -13.73 -38.41 5.60
CA LEU A 559 -13.32 -37.96 6.93
C LEU A 559 -14.23 -38.58 7.99
N ASP A 560 -13.83 -38.49 9.25
CA ASP A 560 -14.74 -38.79 10.37
C ASP A 560 -16.03 -37.96 10.24
N GLU A 561 -17.19 -38.57 10.48
CA GLU A 561 -18.50 -37.92 10.29
C GLU A 561 -18.67 -36.67 11.17
N ASP A 562 -17.92 -36.53 12.26
CA ASP A 562 -17.93 -35.35 13.13
C ASP A 562 -16.85 -34.31 12.77
N TYR A 563 -16.01 -34.52 11.74
CA TYR A 563 -14.89 -33.64 11.42
C TYR A 563 -15.30 -32.16 11.29
N PHE A 564 -16.30 -31.87 10.47
CA PHE A 564 -16.80 -30.50 10.29
C PHE A 564 -17.64 -30.03 11.47
N VAL A 565 -18.33 -30.94 12.16
CA VAL A 565 -19.12 -30.62 13.36
C VAL A 565 -18.21 -30.11 14.48
N ARG A 566 -17.03 -30.72 14.65
CA ARG A 566 -16.02 -30.32 15.64
C ARG A 566 -15.49 -28.90 15.45
N GLN A 567 -15.56 -28.36 14.23
CA GLN A 567 -15.15 -26.98 13.96
C GLN A 567 -16.08 -25.95 14.64
N PHE A 568 -17.31 -26.35 14.97
CA PHE A 568 -18.30 -25.55 15.68
C PHE A 568 -18.36 -25.84 17.19
N SER A 569 -17.49 -26.70 17.74
CA SER A 569 -17.56 -27.11 19.15
C SER A 569 -17.00 -26.07 20.14
N ASP A 570 -16.24 -25.09 19.65
CA ASP A 570 -15.59 -24.08 20.46
C ASP A 570 -16.02 -22.70 19.97
N ARG A 571 -16.96 -22.07 20.70
CA ARG A 571 -17.51 -20.72 20.49
C ARG A 571 -17.63 -20.26 19.02
N PRO A 572 -18.45 -20.95 18.19
CA PRO A 572 -18.67 -20.51 16.81
C PRO A 572 -19.42 -19.17 16.77
N THR A 573 -19.31 -18.46 15.65
CA THR A 573 -20.03 -17.21 15.42
C THR A 573 -21.04 -17.39 14.29
N THR A 574 -22.29 -17.03 14.54
CA THR A 574 -23.34 -17.00 13.50
C THR A 574 -23.85 -15.57 13.35
N ILE A 575 -23.94 -15.10 12.11
CA ILE A 575 -24.47 -13.78 11.77
C ILE A 575 -25.69 -13.96 10.88
N ALA A 576 -26.81 -13.35 11.27
CA ALA A 576 -28.00 -13.20 10.43
C ALA A 576 -27.95 -11.87 9.68
N ARG A 577 -28.19 -11.92 8.37
CA ARG A 577 -28.26 -10.73 7.51
C ARG A 577 -29.58 -10.71 6.78
N PHE A 578 -30.30 -9.61 6.93
CA PHE A 578 -31.51 -9.31 6.18
C PHE A 578 -31.16 -8.29 5.12
N ASN A 579 -31.43 -8.61 3.86
CA ASN A 579 -31.17 -7.72 2.74
C ASN A 579 -32.50 -7.25 2.13
N TYR A 580 -32.62 -5.96 1.87
CA TYR A 580 -33.74 -5.36 1.15
C TYR A 580 -33.21 -4.65 -0.10
N TYR A 581 -33.63 -5.13 -1.27
CA TYR A 581 -33.24 -4.57 -2.56
C TYR A 581 -34.41 -3.75 -3.12
N PRO A 582 -34.36 -2.42 -3.08
CA PRO A 582 -35.42 -1.60 -3.66
C PRO A 582 -35.45 -1.73 -5.20
N GLN A 583 -36.58 -1.35 -5.80
CA GLN A 583 -36.69 -1.19 -7.26
C GLN A 583 -35.59 -0.26 -7.78
N CYS A 584 -34.90 -0.67 -8.86
CA CYS A 584 -33.86 0.12 -9.49
C CYS A 584 -34.31 0.60 -10.88
N PRO A 585 -34.25 1.90 -11.21
CA PRO A 585 -34.63 2.39 -12.54
C PRO A 585 -33.64 2.01 -13.65
N ARG A 586 -32.41 1.63 -13.29
CA ARG A 586 -31.34 1.20 -14.21
C ARG A 586 -30.60 -0.03 -13.67
N PRO A 587 -31.27 -1.18 -13.60
CA PRO A 587 -30.68 -2.42 -13.08
C PRO A 587 -29.51 -2.92 -13.95
N ASP A 588 -29.45 -2.45 -15.20
CA ASP A 588 -28.34 -2.67 -16.14
C ASP A 588 -27.05 -1.93 -15.77
N LEU A 589 -27.09 -1.01 -14.81
CA LEU A 589 -25.94 -0.20 -14.39
C LEU A 589 -25.47 -0.47 -12.97
N VAL A 590 -26.17 -1.30 -12.19
CA VAL A 590 -25.89 -1.47 -10.76
C VAL A 590 -25.90 -2.93 -10.34
N TYR A 591 -25.18 -3.24 -9.26
CA TYR A 591 -25.34 -4.50 -8.55
C TYR A 591 -26.22 -4.32 -7.31
N GLY A 592 -27.08 -5.30 -7.04
CA GLY A 592 -27.72 -5.45 -5.74
C GLY A 592 -26.69 -5.91 -4.70
N ILE A 593 -25.83 -6.87 -5.04
CA ILE A 593 -24.56 -7.14 -4.34
C ILE A 593 -23.52 -7.49 -5.40
N LYS A 594 -22.35 -6.85 -5.35
CA LYS A 594 -21.22 -7.12 -6.25
C LYS A 594 -20.76 -8.61 -6.19
N PRO A 595 -20.10 -9.12 -7.23
CA PRO A 595 -19.49 -10.45 -7.23
C PRO A 595 -18.58 -10.72 -6.02
N HIS A 596 -18.82 -11.81 -5.30
CA HIS A 596 -18.00 -12.22 -4.14
C HIS A 596 -18.11 -13.72 -3.84
N SER A 597 -17.26 -14.23 -2.95
CA SER A 597 -17.42 -15.51 -2.25
C SER A 597 -17.63 -15.28 -0.75
N ASP A 598 -18.31 -16.21 -0.07
CA ASP A 598 -18.54 -16.10 1.37
C ASP A 598 -17.34 -16.59 2.16
N ALA A 599 -16.91 -15.87 3.20
CA ALA A 599 -15.84 -16.32 4.10
C ALA A 599 -16.33 -17.29 5.20
N THR A 600 -17.27 -18.18 4.88
CA THR A 600 -17.92 -19.09 5.84
C THR A 600 -17.48 -20.54 5.63
N ILE A 601 -17.89 -21.42 6.55
CA ILE A 601 -17.93 -22.86 6.28
C ILE A 601 -19.21 -23.17 5.47
N LEU A 602 -20.33 -22.60 5.92
CA LEU A 602 -21.64 -22.81 5.34
C LEU A 602 -22.42 -21.50 5.41
N THR A 603 -23.16 -21.19 4.35
CA THR A 603 -24.16 -20.12 4.33
C THR A 603 -25.52 -20.74 4.01
N ILE A 604 -26.52 -20.45 4.86
CA ILE A 604 -27.92 -20.85 4.62
C ILE A 604 -28.69 -19.58 4.23
N LEU A 605 -29.34 -19.61 3.07
CA LEU A 605 -30.04 -18.48 2.49
C LEU A 605 -31.51 -18.83 2.26
N MET A 606 -32.40 -18.01 2.80
CA MET A 606 -33.80 -17.96 2.41
C MET A 606 -34.00 -16.77 1.46
N VAL A 607 -34.47 -17.04 0.25
CA VAL A 607 -34.71 -16.03 -0.80
C VAL A 607 -36.20 -15.76 -0.96
N ASP A 608 -36.55 -14.62 -1.55
CA ASP A 608 -37.94 -14.30 -1.89
C ASP A 608 -38.59 -15.38 -2.77
N ASN A 609 -39.91 -15.56 -2.63
CA ASN A 609 -40.64 -16.66 -3.25
C ASN A 609 -40.86 -16.44 -4.76
N ASP A 610 -40.94 -15.19 -5.21
CA ASP A 610 -41.31 -14.81 -6.58
C ASP A 610 -40.43 -13.71 -7.19
N VAL A 611 -39.31 -13.36 -6.55
CA VAL A 611 -38.39 -12.32 -7.05
C VAL A 611 -36.96 -12.86 -7.17
N ASP A 612 -36.57 -13.17 -8.41
CA ASP A 612 -35.23 -13.62 -8.77
C ASP A 612 -34.18 -12.51 -8.56
N GLY A 613 -32.90 -12.89 -8.65
CA GLY A 613 -31.79 -11.92 -8.65
C GLY A 613 -30.45 -12.51 -8.26
N LEU A 614 -30.42 -13.62 -7.53
CA LEU A 614 -29.16 -14.30 -7.20
C LEU A 614 -28.58 -14.95 -8.45
N GLN A 615 -27.32 -14.68 -8.73
CA GLN A 615 -26.57 -15.29 -9.82
C GLN A 615 -25.30 -15.94 -9.26
N VAL A 616 -24.95 -17.12 -9.78
CA VAL A 616 -23.74 -17.86 -9.42
C VAL A 616 -22.85 -18.00 -10.64
N LEU A 617 -21.56 -17.81 -10.44
CA LEU A 617 -20.56 -18.00 -11.48
C LEU A 617 -20.11 -19.45 -11.51
N LYS A 618 -20.21 -20.06 -12.69
CA LYS A 618 -19.70 -21.40 -12.95
C LYS A 618 -19.07 -21.45 -14.32
N ASP A 619 -17.88 -22.04 -14.41
CA ASP A 619 -17.16 -22.25 -15.67
C ASP A 619 -16.95 -20.96 -16.50
N GLY A 620 -16.81 -19.82 -15.82
CA GLY A 620 -16.64 -18.50 -16.45
C GLY A 620 -17.95 -17.84 -16.89
N VAL A 621 -19.10 -18.47 -16.63
CA VAL A 621 -20.43 -18.02 -17.05
C VAL A 621 -21.28 -17.72 -15.81
N TRP A 622 -21.99 -16.60 -15.84
CA TRP A 622 -22.98 -16.25 -14.83
C TRP A 622 -24.28 -17.00 -15.10
N TYR A 623 -24.81 -17.65 -14.07
CA TYR A 623 -26.06 -18.39 -14.12
C TYR A 623 -27.09 -17.84 -13.14
N ASP A 624 -28.32 -17.65 -13.59
CA ASP A 624 -29.44 -17.32 -12.70
C ASP A 624 -29.76 -18.51 -11.79
N VAL A 625 -29.87 -18.22 -10.49
CA VAL A 625 -30.36 -19.17 -9.51
C VAL A 625 -31.88 -19.02 -9.40
N PRO A 626 -32.66 -20.06 -9.76
CA PRO A 626 -34.12 -19.95 -9.77
C PRO A 626 -34.67 -19.83 -8.35
N THR A 627 -35.73 -19.04 -8.20
CA THR A 627 -36.53 -19.03 -6.97
C THR A 627 -37.43 -20.28 -6.91
N LYS A 628 -37.50 -20.91 -5.73
CA LYS A 628 -38.42 -22.00 -5.45
C LYS A 628 -38.99 -21.84 -4.03
N PRO A 629 -40.31 -21.68 -3.88
CA PRO A 629 -40.93 -21.50 -2.58
C PRO A 629 -40.57 -22.61 -1.59
N HIS A 630 -40.43 -22.24 -0.32
CA HIS A 630 -40.12 -23.15 0.80
C HIS A 630 -38.89 -24.04 0.54
N THR A 631 -37.85 -23.46 -0.05
CA THR A 631 -36.54 -24.10 -0.15
C THR A 631 -35.47 -23.22 0.48
N LEU A 632 -34.44 -23.87 1.01
CA LEU A 632 -33.24 -23.20 1.49
C LEU A 632 -32.16 -23.33 0.44
N LEU A 633 -31.45 -22.23 0.15
CA LEU A 633 -30.24 -22.27 -0.64
C LEU A 633 -29.04 -22.41 0.28
N ILE A 634 -28.20 -23.38 -0.02
CA ILE A 634 -26.95 -23.65 0.68
C ILE A 634 -25.81 -23.20 -0.21
N ASN A 635 -24.94 -22.34 0.32
CA ASN A 635 -23.71 -21.92 -0.32
C ASN A 635 -22.51 -22.33 0.54
N LEU A 636 -21.48 -22.90 -0.09
CA LEU A 636 -20.22 -23.20 0.58
C LEU A 636 -19.30 -21.99 0.53
N GLY A 637 -18.75 -21.63 1.68
CA GLY A 637 -17.79 -20.54 1.79
C GLY A 637 -16.34 -21.01 1.63
N ASP A 638 -15.45 -20.02 1.58
CA ASP A 638 -14.03 -20.20 1.36
C ASP A 638 -13.37 -21.06 2.45
N HIS A 639 -13.86 -21.04 3.70
CA HIS A 639 -13.32 -21.89 4.77
C HIS A 639 -13.57 -23.38 4.47
N MET A 640 -14.72 -23.73 3.89
CA MET A 640 -15.00 -25.10 3.47
C MET A 640 -14.11 -25.54 2.29
N GLU A 641 -13.88 -24.65 1.33
CA GLU A 641 -12.96 -24.93 0.21
C GLU A 641 -11.52 -25.15 0.72
N ILE A 642 -11.07 -24.37 1.69
CA ILE A 642 -9.75 -24.54 2.32
C ILE A 642 -9.66 -25.88 3.05
N MET A 643 -10.60 -26.19 3.95
CA MET A 643 -10.58 -27.43 4.74
C MET A 643 -10.71 -28.69 3.89
N SER A 644 -11.48 -28.63 2.79
CA SER A 644 -11.62 -29.75 1.85
C SER A 644 -10.46 -29.85 0.84
N ASN A 645 -9.39 -29.08 1.02
CA ASN A 645 -8.24 -29.00 0.11
C ASN A 645 -8.65 -28.74 -1.36
N GLY A 646 -9.70 -27.93 -1.57
CA GLY A 646 -10.17 -27.55 -2.90
C GLY A 646 -11.05 -28.58 -3.60
N ILE A 647 -11.47 -29.64 -2.91
CA ILE A 647 -12.41 -30.65 -3.43
C ILE A 647 -13.81 -30.05 -3.50
N PHE A 648 -14.31 -29.52 -2.38
CA PHE A 648 -15.53 -28.74 -2.38
C PHE A 648 -15.24 -27.31 -2.76
N LYS A 649 -16.17 -26.71 -3.50
CA LYS A 649 -15.99 -25.42 -4.15
C LYS A 649 -16.76 -24.36 -3.40
N SER A 650 -16.11 -23.26 -3.06
CA SER A 650 -16.80 -22.03 -2.69
C SER A 650 -17.33 -21.35 -3.95
N SER A 651 -18.61 -20.97 -3.92
CA SER A 651 -19.24 -20.35 -5.07
C SER A 651 -19.01 -18.84 -5.09
N VAL A 652 -18.65 -18.35 -6.27
CA VAL A 652 -18.68 -16.92 -6.57
C VAL A 652 -20.09 -16.58 -6.97
N HIS A 653 -20.68 -15.58 -6.33
CA HIS A 653 -22.06 -15.19 -6.58
C HIS A 653 -22.24 -13.67 -6.51
N ARG A 654 -23.32 -13.17 -7.13
CA ARG A 654 -23.72 -11.75 -7.14
C ARG A 654 -25.24 -11.65 -7.05
N VAL A 655 -25.76 -10.47 -6.73
CA VAL A 655 -27.21 -10.23 -6.74
C VAL A 655 -27.54 -9.09 -7.68
N MET A 656 -28.48 -9.33 -8.58
CA MET A 656 -29.04 -8.37 -9.52
C MET A 656 -30.25 -7.67 -8.93
N THR A 657 -30.47 -6.42 -9.34
CA THR A 657 -31.70 -5.68 -9.05
C THR A 657 -32.65 -5.73 -10.24
N ASN A 658 -33.89 -5.27 -10.05
CA ASN A 658 -34.88 -5.19 -11.11
C ASN A 658 -35.71 -3.89 -10.96
N PRO A 659 -36.42 -3.45 -12.01
CA PRO A 659 -37.16 -2.20 -11.98
C PRO A 659 -38.60 -2.32 -11.46
N GLU A 660 -39.10 -3.54 -11.23
CA GLU A 660 -40.54 -3.81 -11.03
C GLU A 660 -40.92 -4.13 -9.58
N LYS A 661 -40.07 -4.88 -8.87
CA LYS A 661 -40.34 -5.39 -7.52
C LYS A 661 -39.11 -5.27 -6.63
N GLU A 662 -39.33 -4.91 -5.37
CA GLU A 662 -38.35 -5.10 -4.33
C GLU A 662 -38.09 -6.59 -4.08
N ARG A 663 -36.90 -6.92 -3.57
CA ARG A 663 -36.53 -8.28 -3.19
C ARG A 663 -36.09 -8.31 -1.74
N ILE A 664 -36.40 -9.39 -1.01
CA ILE A 664 -35.87 -9.65 0.33
C ILE A 664 -35.11 -10.97 0.36
N SER A 665 -34.10 -11.05 1.22
CA SER A 665 -33.46 -12.33 1.57
C SER A 665 -32.98 -12.34 3.02
N VAL A 666 -33.04 -13.49 3.66
CA VAL A 666 -32.50 -13.74 5.00
C VAL A 666 -31.35 -14.72 4.89
N VAL A 667 -30.16 -14.34 5.36
CA VAL A 667 -28.92 -15.09 5.22
C VAL A 667 -28.36 -15.43 6.60
N LEU A 668 -27.95 -16.67 6.82
CA LEU A 668 -27.23 -17.12 8.01
C LEU A 668 -25.81 -17.52 7.61
N PHE A 669 -24.83 -16.82 8.15
CA PHE A 669 -23.40 -17.08 7.93
C PHE A 669 -22.84 -17.86 9.11
N TYR A 670 -22.36 -19.08 8.87
CA TYR A 670 -21.78 -19.94 9.90
C TYR A 670 -20.25 -19.89 9.85
N PHE A 671 -19.67 -19.21 10.84
CA PHE A 671 -18.23 -19.16 11.08
C PHE A 671 -17.86 -20.06 12.27
N MET A 672 -16.66 -20.64 12.22
CA MET A 672 -16.03 -21.17 13.43
C MET A 672 -15.50 -20.02 14.29
N ASN A 673 -14.92 -20.32 15.46
CA ASN A 673 -14.30 -19.31 16.32
C ASN A 673 -13.27 -18.49 15.53
N LEU A 674 -13.46 -17.16 15.53
CA LEU A 674 -12.67 -16.22 14.73
C LEU A 674 -11.19 -16.19 15.12
N GLU A 675 -10.85 -16.61 16.35
CA GLU A 675 -9.47 -16.70 16.82
C GLU A 675 -8.73 -17.96 16.34
N LYS A 676 -9.43 -18.92 15.73
CA LYS A 676 -8.82 -20.16 15.23
C LYS A 676 -8.17 -19.99 13.86
N GLU A 677 -7.29 -20.93 13.55
CA GLU A 677 -6.69 -21.11 12.24
C GLU A 677 -7.50 -22.09 11.39
N ILE A 678 -7.53 -21.86 10.08
CA ILE A 678 -8.08 -22.76 9.06
C ILE A 678 -6.95 -23.28 8.17
N GLU A 679 -7.02 -24.56 7.84
CA GLU A 679 -6.08 -25.25 6.94
C GLU A 679 -6.75 -26.47 6.30
N PRO A 680 -6.16 -27.05 5.23
CA PRO A 680 -6.69 -28.28 4.66
C PRO A 680 -6.62 -29.44 5.64
N ALA A 681 -7.65 -30.30 5.64
CA ALA A 681 -7.68 -31.52 6.44
C ALA A 681 -6.47 -32.40 6.08
N LEU A 682 -5.73 -32.85 7.09
CA LEU A 682 -4.49 -33.60 6.90
C LEU A 682 -4.74 -34.93 6.17
N GLU A 683 -5.90 -35.54 6.40
CA GLU A 683 -6.34 -36.78 5.76
C GLU A 683 -6.63 -36.62 4.26
N LEU A 684 -6.74 -35.39 3.76
CA LEU A 684 -6.93 -35.04 2.34
C LEU A 684 -5.64 -34.58 1.67
N ILE A 685 -4.50 -34.67 2.38
CA ILE A 685 -3.19 -34.32 1.86
C ILE A 685 -2.34 -35.59 1.71
N ASP A 686 -1.90 -35.86 0.48
CA ASP A 686 -0.97 -36.95 0.16
C ASP A 686 -0.05 -36.56 -1.01
N GLU A 687 0.84 -37.45 -1.44
CA GLU A 687 1.76 -37.19 -2.56
C GLU A 687 1.04 -36.86 -3.89
N ARG A 688 -0.19 -37.35 -4.07
CA ARG A 688 -1.01 -37.11 -5.28
C ARG A 688 -1.89 -35.86 -5.12
N HIS A 689 -2.20 -35.48 -3.89
CA HIS A 689 -3.04 -34.33 -3.53
C HIS A 689 -2.30 -33.46 -2.49
N PRO A 690 -1.26 -32.70 -2.90
CA PRO A 690 -0.54 -31.85 -1.97
C PRO A 690 -1.44 -30.76 -1.37
N ALA A 691 -1.04 -30.21 -0.23
CA ALA A 691 -1.74 -29.09 0.39
C ALA A 691 -1.83 -27.90 -0.59
N ARG A 692 -3.05 -27.51 -0.95
CA ARG A 692 -3.29 -26.41 -1.90
C ARG A 692 -3.35 -25.05 -1.23
N TYR A 693 -3.70 -24.99 0.06
CA TYR A 693 -3.91 -23.76 0.80
C TYR A 693 -2.99 -23.67 2.02
N LYS A 694 -2.53 -22.44 2.32
CA LYS A 694 -1.79 -22.11 3.54
C LYS A 694 -2.72 -22.08 4.75
N ARG A 695 -2.16 -22.39 5.92
CA ARG A 695 -2.79 -22.11 7.19
C ARG A 695 -2.97 -20.60 7.40
N VAL A 696 -4.13 -20.18 7.89
CA VAL A 696 -4.44 -18.75 8.13
C VAL A 696 -5.38 -18.59 9.32
N LYS A 697 -5.16 -17.56 10.14
CA LYS A 697 -6.09 -17.19 11.23
C LYS A 697 -7.35 -16.54 10.64
N ILE A 698 -8.53 -16.90 11.14
CA ILE A 698 -9.80 -16.43 10.57
C ILE A 698 -9.97 -14.92 10.68
N MET A 699 -9.61 -14.32 11.83
CA MET A 699 -9.61 -12.87 11.96
C MET A 699 -8.77 -12.19 10.86
N ASP A 700 -7.59 -12.72 10.55
CA ASP A 700 -6.73 -12.17 9.49
C ASP A 700 -7.34 -12.39 8.10
N TYR A 701 -8.04 -13.51 7.91
CA TYR A 701 -8.79 -13.79 6.69
C TYR A 701 -9.93 -12.78 6.48
N LEU A 702 -10.71 -12.50 7.54
CA LEU A 702 -11.82 -11.54 7.52
C LEU A 702 -11.34 -10.08 7.37
N ALA A 703 -10.20 -9.72 7.97
CA ALA A 703 -9.59 -8.41 7.78
C ALA A 703 -9.25 -8.17 6.30
N GLY A 704 -8.65 -9.16 5.64
CA GLY A 704 -8.39 -9.11 4.19
C GLY A 704 -9.67 -9.10 3.35
N LEU A 705 -10.77 -9.71 3.82
CA LEU A 705 -12.01 -9.84 3.04
C LEU A 705 -12.56 -8.48 2.60
N PHE A 706 -12.60 -7.50 3.49
CA PHE A 706 -13.11 -6.16 3.15
C PHE A 706 -12.23 -5.45 2.13
N GLU A 707 -10.91 -5.56 2.22
CA GLU A 707 -9.98 -4.96 1.27
C GLU A 707 -10.08 -5.62 -0.10
N HIS A 708 -10.08 -6.95 -0.13
CA HIS A 708 -10.18 -7.73 -1.35
C HIS A 708 -11.57 -7.57 -2.03
N PHE A 709 -12.65 -7.52 -1.25
CA PHE A 709 -14.01 -7.24 -1.74
C PHE A 709 -14.12 -5.87 -2.41
N LEU A 710 -13.47 -4.84 -1.85
CA LEU A 710 -13.40 -3.50 -2.46
C LEU A 710 -12.57 -3.49 -3.76
N GLN A 711 -11.54 -4.34 -3.83
CA GLN A 711 -10.68 -4.49 -5.01
C GLN A 711 -11.23 -5.48 -6.05
N GLY A 712 -12.38 -6.10 -5.80
CA GLY A 712 -12.96 -7.13 -6.68
C GLY A 712 -12.13 -8.41 -6.79
N THR A 713 -11.33 -8.73 -5.76
CA THR A 713 -10.47 -9.93 -5.69
C THR A 713 -10.92 -10.84 -4.53
N ARG A 714 -10.43 -12.08 -4.47
CA ARG A 714 -10.74 -13.01 -3.38
C ARG A 714 -9.55 -13.24 -2.45
N VAL A 715 -9.82 -13.27 -1.16
CA VAL A 715 -8.79 -13.59 -0.15
C VAL A 715 -8.28 -15.02 -0.34
N ILE A 716 -9.14 -15.99 -0.67
CA ILE A 716 -8.75 -17.41 -0.84
C ILE A 716 -7.65 -17.60 -1.88
N ASP A 717 -7.65 -16.79 -2.95
CA ASP A 717 -6.67 -16.89 -4.04
C ASP A 717 -5.25 -16.51 -3.56
N THR A 718 -5.14 -15.64 -2.55
CA THR A 718 -3.86 -15.28 -1.91
C THR A 718 -3.31 -16.39 -1.02
N LYS A 719 -4.13 -17.36 -0.64
CA LYS A 719 -3.75 -18.45 0.27
C LYS A 719 -3.28 -19.70 -0.46
N ILE A 720 -3.27 -19.71 -1.79
CA ILE A 720 -2.81 -20.86 -2.58
C ILE A 720 -1.28 -21.05 -2.41
N ILE A 721 -0.84 -22.29 -2.22
CA ILE A 721 0.57 -22.68 -2.19
C ILE A 721 1.03 -22.97 -3.62
N PHE A 722 1.93 -22.16 -4.16
CA PHE A 722 2.63 -22.49 -5.40
C PHE A 722 3.75 -23.49 -5.10
N ALA A 723 3.62 -24.72 -5.58
CA ALA A 723 4.66 -25.74 -5.43
C ALA A 723 5.90 -25.34 -6.23
N GLY A 724 6.97 -24.93 -5.53
CA GLY A 724 8.31 -24.80 -6.07
C GLY A 724 8.93 -26.18 -6.34
N LYS A 725 9.63 -26.27 -7.47
CA LYS A 725 10.44 -27.39 -7.97
C LYS A 725 11.01 -28.32 -6.87
N ALA A 726 10.67 -29.60 -6.94
CA ALA A 726 11.52 -30.65 -6.37
C ALA A 726 12.66 -30.95 -7.35
N GLU A 727 13.89 -30.96 -6.85
CA GLU A 727 15.09 -31.38 -7.56
C GLU A 727 15.02 -32.87 -7.92
N GLY A 728 15.46 -33.21 -9.15
CA GLY A 728 15.88 -34.56 -9.52
C GLY A 728 14.78 -35.54 -9.94
N GLY A 729 14.55 -35.64 -11.26
CA GLY A 729 13.87 -36.78 -11.87
C GLY A 729 13.01 -36.38 -13.07
N HIS A 730 13.39 -36.82 -14.27
CA HIS A 730 12.51 -36.79 -15.44
C HIS A 730 11.15 -37.44 -15.12
N PRO A 731 10.05 -36.90 -15.66
CA PRO A 731 9.25 -37.78 -16.52
C PRO A 731 8.54 -37.07 -17.69
N ASN A 732 8.57 -37.76 -18.84
CA ASN A 732 7.45 -37.81 -19.76
C ASN A 732 6.21 -38.35 -19.01
N ASN A 733 5.19 -37.53 -18.80
CA ASN A 733 3.79 -37.87 -19.09
C ASN A 733 2.88 -36.70 -18.72
N SER A 734 2.07 -36.31 -19.69
CA SER A 734 0.92 -35.43 -19.55
C SER A 734 -0.11 -35.99 -18.56
N SER A 735 -0.43 -35.25 -17.49
CA SER A 735 -1.76 -35.30 -16.89
C SER A 735 -2.15 -33.93 -16.34
N SER A 736 -3.25 -33.42 -16.88
CA SER A 736 -3.93 -32.16 -16.64
C SER A 736 -4.18 -31.81 -15.16
N LEU A 737 -3.58 -30.71 -14.69
CA LEU A 737 -4.18 -29.88 -13.65
C LEU A 737 -5.00 -28.79 -14.35
N GLN A 738 -6.31 -29.01 -14.49
CA GLN A 738 -7.25 -28.01 -14.99
C GLN A 738 -7.16 -26.74 -14.12
N LYS A 739 -6.79 -25.60 -14.74
CA LYS A 739 -6.90 -24.28 -14.10
C LYS A 739 -8.38 -24.01 -13.82
N ASP A 740 -8.70 -23.66 -12.58
CA ASP A 740 -10.08 -23.50 -12.09
C ASP A 740 -10.79 -22.31 -12.78
N PRO A 741 -11.85 -22.56 -13.58
CA PRO A 741 -12.56 -21.51 -14.30
C PRO A 741 -13.17 -20.40 -13.41
N ARG A 742 -13.40 -20.67 -12.10
CA ARG A 742 -13.98 -19.69 -11.15
C ARG A 742 -13.03 -18.54 -10.84
N THR A 743 -11.72 -18.75 -11.01
CA THR A 743 -10.75 -17.65 -10.96
C THR A 743 -10.91 -16.73 -12.16
N ARG A 744 -11.46 -17.19 -13.29
CA ARG A 744 -11.53 -16.40 -14.54
C ARG A 744 -12.51 -15.22 -14.51
N THR A 745 -13.42 -15.14 -13.52
CA THR A 745 -14.45 -14.08 -13.44
C THR A 745 -14.49 -13.33 -12.11
N LEU A 746 -13.63 -13.67 -11.13
CA LEU A 746 -13.28 -12.81 -9.98
C LEU A 746 -11.85 -12.27 -10.01
N MET A 747 -11.11 -12.52 -11.09
CA MET A 747 -10.05 -11.57 -11.41
C MET A 747 -10.76 -10.33 -11.93
N ALA A 748 -10.67 -9.22 -11.18
CA ALA A 748 -10.74 -7.88 -11.76
C ALA A 748 -10.08 -7.96 -13.12
N ASP A 749 -10.82 -7.66 -14.19
CA ASP A 749 -10.48 -8.03 -15.57
C ASP A 749 -8.98 -7.90 -15.84
N GLU A 750 -8.19 -8.97 -15.61
CA GLU A 750 -6.76 -8.91 -15.84
C GLU A 750 -6.46 -8.90 -17.35
N SER A 751 -7.48 -8.76 -18.22
CA SER A 751 -7.26 -8.42 -19.63
C SER A 751 -6.41 -7.16 -19.78
N TRP A 752 -6.49 -6.21 -18.84
CA TRP A 752 -5.59 -5.04 -18.86
C TRP A 752 -4.11 -5.44 -18.73
N ARG A 753 -3.79 -6.59 -18.13
CA ARG A 753 -2.41 -7.14 -18.09
C ARG A 753 -1.96 -7.76 -19.40
N SER A 754 -2.90 -8.14 -20.25
CA SER A 754 -2.69 -8.74 -21.57
C SER A 754 -3.46 -7.93 -22.63
N PRO A 755 -3.06 -6.67 -22.88
CA PRO A 755 -3.82 -5.80 -23.78
C PRO A 755 -3.81 -6.36 -25.21
N ALA A 756 -4.85 -6.01 -25.97
CA ALA A 756 -4.98 -6.43 -27.35
C ALA A 756 -3.79 -5.94 -28.19
N ILE A 757 -3.35 -6.79 -29.11
CA ILE A 757 -2.32 -6.46 -30.11
C ILE A 757 -2.83 -5.30 -30.97
N VAL A 758 -2.03 -4.24 -31.10
CA VAL A 758 -2.47 -2.99 -31.73
C VAL A 758 -2.72 -3.18 -33.22
N GLN A 759 -1.96 -4.05 -33.89
CA GLN A 759 -2.24 -4.46 -35.27
C GLN A 759 -3.62 -5.09 -35.45
N GLU A 760 -4.12 -5.88 -34.48
CA GLU A 760 -5.48 -6.44 -34.55
C GLU A 760 -6.53 -5.34 -34.38
N LEU A 761 -6.28 -4.36 -33.51
CA LEU A 761 -7.16 -3.20 -33.32
C LEU A 761 -7.23 -2.33 -34.59
N ALA A 762 -6.09 -2.04 -35.20
CA ALA A 762 -6.01 -1.27 -36.44
C ALA A 762 -6.70 -2.02 -37.60
N ALA A 763 -6.48 -3.33 -37.73
CA ALA A 763 -7.12 -4.16 -38.75
C ALA A 763 -8.64 -4.29 -38.57
N ALA A 764 -9.14 -4.17 -37.34
CA ALA A 764 -10.57 -4.17 -37.03
C ALA A 764 -11.29 -2.88 -37.46
N GLY A 765 -10.58 -1.85 -37.92
CA GLY A 765 -11.16 -0.61 -38.42
C GLY A 765 -11.85 0.23 -37.34
N VAL A 766 -11.27 0.26 -36.13
CA VAL A 766 -11.79 1.10 -35.03
C VAL A 766 -11.80 2.58 -35.45
N GLU A 767 -12.89 3.31 -35.17
CA GLU A 767 -12.97 4.75 -35.47
C GLU A 767 -12.16 5.60 -34.47
N GLU A 768 -12.06 5.15 -33.22
CA GLU A 768 -11.24 5.77 -32.18
C GLU A 768 -10.46 4.70 -31.39
N PRO A 769 -9.24 5.02 -30.90
CA PRO A 769 -8.47 4.16 -30.01
C PRO A 769 -9.25 3.77 -28.74
N PRO A 770 -9.13 2.52 -28.25
CA PRO A 770 -9.68 2.14 -26.95
C PRO A 770 -9.15 3.03 -25.82
N SER A 771 -9.97 3.26 -24.78
CA SER A 771 -9.70 4.17 -23.66
C SER A 771 -8.32 4.00 -23.03
N GLN A 772 -7.82 2.78 -22.92
CA GLN A 772 -6.48 2.45 -22.39
C GLN A 772 -5.32 3.05 -23.19
N TYR A 773 -5.51 3.42 -24.46
CA TYR A 773 -4.50 4.10 -25.27
C TYR A 773 -4.69 5.63 -25.28
N VAL A 774 -5.86 6.10 -24.85
CA VAL A 774 -6.28 7.50 -25.00
C VAL A 774 -5.64 8.37 -23.91
N LEU A 775 -4.93 9.43 -24.32
CA LEU A 775 -4.30 10.40 -23.44
C LEU A 775 -5.31 11.16 -22.57
N GLY A 776 -4.93 11.68 -21.40
CA GLY A 776 -5.79 12.54 -20.58
C GLY A 776 -5.88 13.97 -21.13
N GLU A 777 -6.91 14.75 -20.79
CA GLU A 777 -7.11 16.11 -21.35
C GLU A 777 -5.88 17.04 -21.22
N LYS A 778 -5.15 16.95 -20.10
CA LYS A 778 -3.91 17.73 -19.88
C LYS A 778 -2.78 17.34 -20.82
N ASP A 779 -2.76 16.08 -21.27
CA ASP A 779 -1.76 15.54 -22.20
C ASP A 779 -2.18 15.71 -23.67
N ARG A 780 -3.44 16.12 -23.92
CA ARG A 780 -4.04 16.34 -25.27
C ARG A 780 -3.87 17.78 -25.78
N SER A 781 -3.24 18.70 -25.03
CA SER A 781 -3.21 20.13 -25.36
C SER A 781 -2.53 20.44 -26.71
N ASP A 782 -2.93 21.55 -27.34
CA ASP A 782 -2.46 22.04 -28.65
C ASP A 782 -0.93 22.28 -28.79
N GLU A 783 -0.14 22.08 -27.72
CA GLU A 783 1.34 22.09 -27.77
C GLU A 783 1.95 20.79 -28.36
N LEU A 784 1.13 19.87 -28.86
CA LEU A 784 1.57 18.57 -29.43
C LEU A 784 2.17 18.65 -30.84
N VAL A 785 2.11 19.79 -31.52
CA VAL A 785 2.84 19.97 -32.78
C VAL A 785 4.32 20.14 -32.45
N ALA A 786 5.15 19.18 -32.88
CA ALA A 786 6.59 19.30 -32.72
C ALA A 786 7.09 20.59 -33.36
N ALA A 787 7.86 21.36 -32.61
CA ALA A 787 8.53 22.53 -33.15
C ALA A 787 9.60 22.11 -34.15
N GLU A 788 9.97 23.01 -35.05
CA GLU A 788 11.18 22.82 -35.86
C GLU A 788 12.41 22.83 -34.96
N LEU A 789 13.34 21.90 -35.22
CA LEU A 789 14.59 21.80 -34.49
C LEU A 789 15.37 23.13 -34.59
N PRO A 790 15.77 23.75 -33.46
CA PRO A 790 16.51 25.02 -33.49
C PRO A 790 17.92 24.84 -34.06
N GLU A 791 18.48 23.63 -33.96
CA GLU A 791 19.74 23.22 -34.54
C GLU A 791 19.62 21.74 -35.00
N PRO A 792 20.33 21.33 -36.06
CA PRO A 792 20.28 19.96 -36.54
C PRO A 792 20.90 18.99 -35.52
N ILE A 793 20.41 17.76 -35.50
CA ILE A 793 20.99 16.69 -34.68
C ILE A 793 22.46 16.49 -35.10
N PRO A 794 23.40 16.39 -34.15
CA PRO A 794 24.80 16.16 -34.48
C PRO A 794 24.98 14.88 -35.28
N VAL A 795 25.76 14.95 -36.35
CA VAL A 795 26.15 13.78 -37.16
C VAL A 795 27.59 13.42 -36.82
N VAL A 796 27.90 12.20 -36.42
CA VAL A 796 29.25 11.72 -36.13
C VAL A 796 29.68 10.73 -37.20
N ASP A 797 30.89 10.88 -37.71
CA ASP A 797 31.51 9.95 -38.65
C ASP A 797 32.36 8.92 -37.89
N LEU A 798 31.91 7.66 -37.85
CA LEU A 798 32.59 6.61 -37.06
C LEU A 798 34.01 6.36 -37.56
N SER A 799 34.23 6.39 -38.88
CA SER A 799 35.53 6.15 -39.51
C SER A 799 36.58 7.22 -39.17
N ARG A 800 36.12 8.39 -38.70
CA ARG A 800 36.96 9.54 -38.36
C ARG A 800 37.11 9.75 -36.85
N LEU A 801 36.60 8.86 -36.00
CA LEU A 801 36.70 8.97 -34.53
C LEU A 801 38.14 8.95 -33.98
N ALA A 802 39.15 8.63 -34.78
CA ALA A 802 40.55 8.81 -34.40
C ALA A 802 41.05 10.27 -34.53
N GLY A 803 40.33 11.12 -35.26
CA GLY A 803 40.67 12.52 -35.49
C GLY A 803 40.13 13.45 -34.40
N ALA A 804 40.94 14.43 -33.98
CA ALA A 804 40.59 15.36 -32.90
C ALA A 804 39.26 16.12 -33.13
N ASP A 805 38.98 16.52 -34.37
CA ASP A 805 37.77 17.26 -34.72
C ASP A 805 36.50 16.42 -34.51
N GLU A 806 36.54 15.15 -34.90
CA GLU A 806 35.37 14.26 -34.80
C GLU A 806 35.14 13.82 -33.35
N VAL A 807 36.22 13.62 -32.57
CA VAL A 807 36.15 13.36 -31.13
C VAL A 807 35.53 14.54 -30.38
N ALA A 808 35.88 15.79 -30.76
CA ALA A 808 35.27 16.99 -30.18
C ALA A 808 33.78 17.08 -30.52
N LYS A 809 33.40 16.71 -31.75
CA LYS A 809 32.00 16.63 -32.19
C LYS A 809 31.21 15.59 -31.40
N LEU A 810 31.78 14.39 -31.20
CA LEU A 810 31.21 13.35 -30.36
C LEU A 810 31.03 13.85 -28.92
N ARG A 811 32.04 14.47 -28.31
CA ARG A 811 31.94 15.05 -26.96
C ARG A 811 30.77 16.04 -26.86
N ALA A 812 30.67 16.97 -27.79
CA ALA A 812 29.60 17.96 -27.81
C ALA A 812 28.22 17.32 -27.98
N ALA A 813 28.10 16.28 -28.82
CA ALA A 813 26.87 15.53 -28.99
C ALA A 813 26.45 14.82 -27.68
N LEU A 814 27.37 14.13 -27.01
CA LEU A 814 27.10 13.39 -25.78
C LEU A 814 26.69 14.30 -24.60
N GLN A 815 27.28 15.50 -24.53
CA GLN A 815 27.02 16.45 -23.43
C GLN A 815 25.74 17.26 -23.65
N ASN A 816 25.50 17.74 -24.87
CA ASN A 816 24.42 18.69 -25.14
C ASN A 816 23.14 18.01 -25.65
N TRP A 817 23.28 16.84 -26.27
CA TRP A 817 22.16 16.13 -26.87
C TRP A 817 21.90 14.79 -26.22
N GLY A 818 22.96 14.03 -25.90
CA GLY A 818 22.81 12.62 -25.54
C GLY A 818 22.33 11.75 -26.72
N PHE A 819 22.33 12.33 -27.91
CA PHE A 819 21.63 11.87 -29.11
C PHE A 819 22.41 12.34 -30.35
N PHE A 820 22.73 11.44 -31.28
CA PHE A 820 23.42 11.80 -32.52
C PHE A 820 23.20 10.78 -33.63
N LEU A 821 23.28 11.25 -34.87
CA LEU A 821 23.31 10.41 -36.05
C LEU A 821 24.72 9.90 -36.28
N LEU A 822 24.87 8.64 -36.67
CA LEU A 822 26.14 8.01 -36.98
C LEU A 822 26.19 7.69 -38.48
N THR A 823 27.30 8.05 -39.11
CA THR A 823 27.60 7.83 -40.52
C THR A 823 28.91 7.08 -40.66
N ASN A 824 29.15 6.47 -41.84
CA ASN A 824 30.38 5.70 -42.11
C ASN A 824 30.68 4.64 -41.04
N HIS A 825 29.62 4.02 -40.51
CA HIS A 825 29.68 3.06 -39.40
C HIS A 825 30.06 1.63 -39.82
N GLY A 826 30.20 1.37 -41.13
CA GLY A 826 30.68 0.09 -41.65
C GLY A 826 29.68 -1.07 -41.50
N VAL A 827 28.38 -0.75 -41.44
CA VAL A 827 27.29 -1.71 -41.64
C VAL A 827 26.77 -1.46 -43.05
N GLU A 828 26.69 -2.50 -43.87
CA GLU A 828 26.28 -2.38 -45.27
C GLU A 828 24.83 -1.90 -45.36
N ALA A 829 24.56 -0.97 -46.29
CA ALA A 829 23.23 -0.42 -46.53
C ALA A 829 22.20 -1.54 -46.82
N SER A 830 22.59 -2.52 -47.63
CA SER A 830 21.72 -3.67 -47.94
C SER A 830 21.35 -4.48 -46.70
N LEU A 831 22.26 -4.61 -45.72
CA LEU A 831 21.96 -5.35 -44.48
C LEU A 831 20.96 -4.59 -43.59
N MET A 832 21.04 -3.26 -43.59
CA MET A 832 20.08 -2.38 -42.89
C MET A 832 18.69 -2.47 -43.54
N ASP A 833 18.64 -2.45 -44.87
CA ASP A 833 17.40 -2.63 -45.64
C ASP A 833 16.82 -4.03 -45.39
N ASP A 834 17.67 -5.07 -45.45
CA ASP A 834 17.26 -6.46 -45.23
C ASP A 834 16.66 -6.64 -43.83
N VAL A 835 17.30 -6.16 -42.76
CA VAL A 835 16.77 -6.35 -41.40
C VAL A 835 15.44 -5.63 -41.17
N LEU A 836 15.24 -4.44 -41.76
CA LEU A 836 13.95 -3.74 -41.71
C LEU A 836 12.89 -4.44 -42.55
N ASN A 837 13.25 -4.95 -43.73
CA ASN A 837 12.33 -5.69 -44.59
C ASN A 837 11.90 -7.03 -43.95
N LEU A 838 12.81 -7.73 -43.26
CA LEU A 838 12.46 -8.94 -42.50
C LEU A 838 11.54 -8.62 -41.33
N ALA A 839 11.71 -7.46 -40.68
CA ALA A 839 10.80 -6.99 -39.66
C ALA A 839 9.40 -6.72 -40.26
N ARG A 840 9.32 -5.99 -41.39
CA ARG A 840 8.07 -5.77 -42.14
C ARG A 840 7.40 -7.09 -42.51
N GLU A 841 8.17 -8.03 -43.07
CA GLU A 841 7.68 -9.36 -43.43
C GLU A 841 7.13 -10.10 -42.21
N PHE A 842 7.87 -10.12 -41.09
CA PHE A 842 7.39 -10.73 -39.84
C PHE A 842 6.08 -10.11 -39.36
N PHE A 843 6.00 -8.78 -39.25
CA PHE A 843 4.81 -8.09 -38.75
C PHE A 843 3.60 -8.22 -39.70
N ASN A 844 3.84 -8.43 -41.00
CA ASN A 844 2.79 -8.67 -41.99
C ASN A 844 2.31 -10.14 -42.06
N GLN A 845 2.93 -11.06 -41.31
CA GLN A 845 2.43 -12.43 -41.20
C GLN A 845 1.08 -12.48 -40.46
N PRO A 846 0.25 -13.52 -40.73
CA PRO A 846 -0.94 -13.80 -39.95
C PRO A 846 -0.65 -13.87 -38.45
N ILE A 847 -1.58 -13.40 -37.62
CA ILE A 847 -1.39 -13.30 -36.17
C ILE A 847 -1.10 -14.66 -35.52
N GLU A 848 -1.62 -15.75 -36.07
CA GLU A 848 -1.40 -17.12 -35.59
C GLU A 848 0.07 -17.54 -35.74
N ARG A 849 0.79 -17.01 -36.74
CA ARG A 849 2.22 -17.25 -36.90
C ARG A 849 3.03 -16.43 -35.90
N LYS A 850 2.70 -15.15 -35.74
CA LYS A 850 3.39 -14.24 -34.81
C LYS A 850 3.21 -14.66 -33.34
N ARG A 851 2.01 -15.11 -32.96
CA ARG A 851 1.67 -15.59 -31.60
C ARG A 851 2.49 -16.81 -31.15
N LYS A 852 3.12 -17.56 -32.05
CA LYS A 852 4.06 -18.63 -31.67
C LYS A 852 5.25 -18.10 -30.87
N PHE A 853 5.60 -16.84 -31.10
CA PHE A 853 6.71 -16.16 -30.43
C PHE A 853 6.23 -15.27 -29.28
N SER A 854 5.01 -15.47 -28.77
CA SER A 854 4.35 -14.61 -27.78
C SER A 854 5.20 -14.31 -26.54
N ASN A 855 5.18 -13.05 -26.10
CA ASN A 855 5.73 -12.60 -24.82
C ASN A 855 4.78 -12.85 -23.63
N LEU A 856 3.67 -13.56 -23.86
CA LEU A 856 2.75 -14.03 -22.83
C LEU A 856 2.79 -15.56 -22.75
N ILE A 857 3.17 -16.08 -21.59
CA ILE A 857 3.07 -17.51 -21.24
C ILE A 857 1.61 -17.81 -20.90
N ASP A 858 1.04 -18.84 -21.54
CA ASP A 858 -0.38 -19.22 -21.45
C ASP A 858 -1.36 -18.07 -21.76
N GLY A 859 -0.91 -17.05 -22.52
CA GLY A 859 -1.71 -15.86 -22.86
C GLY A 859 -1.92 -14.85 -21.72
N LYS A 860 -1.25 -15.02 -20.57
CA LYS A 860 -1.46 -14.17 -19.38
C LYS A 860 -0.20 -13.70 -18.68
N ASN A 861 0.82 -14.54 -18.56
CA ASN A 861 2.00 -14.20 -17.78
C ASN A 861 3.06 -13.55 -18.66
N PHE A 862 3.31 -12.26 -18.42
CA PHE A 862 4.32 -11.50 -19.15
C PHE A 862 5.73 -12.07 -18.95
N GLN A 863 6.46 -12.19 -20.04
CA GLN A 863 7.90 -12.39 -20.11
C GLN A 863 8.52 -11.32 -21.02
N VAL A 864 9.81 -11.01 -20.80
CA VAL A 864 10.48 -9.90 -21.49
C VAL A 864 10.62 -10.19 -22.99
N GLU A 865 11.14 -11.37 -23.33
CA GLU A 865 11.34 -11.80 -24.71
C GLU A 865 10.04 -12.24 -25.38
N GLY A 866 9.98 -12.06 -26.70
CA GLY A 866 8.86 -12.45 -27.55
C GLY A 866 8.07 -11.29 -28.16
N TYR A 867 7.05 -11.67 -28.93
CA TYR A 867 6.10 -10.83 -29.65
C TYR A 867 4.91 -10.44 -28.77
N GLY A 868 4.57 -9.15 -28.74
CA GLY A 868 3.40 -8.62 -28.04
C GLY A 868 3.60 -7.16 -27.63
N THR A 869 2.90 -6.73 -26.58
CA THR A 869 2.98 -5.38 -26.02
C THR A 869 3.92 -5.32 -24.81
N ASP A 870 4.23 -4.12 -24.33
CA ASP A 870 4.99 -3.96 -23.09
C ASP A 870 4.18 -4.33 -21.84
N ARG A 871 4.89 -4.63 -20.74
CA ARG A 871 4.27 -5.02 -19.48
C ARG A 871 3.34 -3.92 -18.99
N VAL A 872 2.09 -4.29 -18.70
CA VAL A 872 1.14 -3.41 -18.02
C VAL A 872 1.24 -3.66 -16.51
N VAL A 873 1.52 -2.61 -15.76
CA VAL A 873 1.81 -2.69 -14.31
C VAL A 873 0.59 -2.29 -13.48
N THR A 874 -0.19 -1.31 -13.95
CA THR A 874 -1.40 -0.82 -13.28
C THR A 874 -2.57 -0.76 -14.27
N GLN A 875 -3.80 -0.87 -13.78
CA GLN A 875 -5.01 -0.88 -14.61
C GLN A 875 -5.28 0.48 -15.28
N ASP A 876 -4.85 1.58 -14.65
CA ASP A 876 -4.95 2.95 -15.14
C ASP A 876 -3.78 3.37 -16.05
N GLN A 877 -2.85 2.44 -16.35
CA GLN A 877 -1.71 2.71 -17.20
C GLN A 877 -2.17 2.99 -18.64
N ILE A 878 -1.89 4.19 -19.13
CA ILE A 878 -2.05 4.49 -20.56
C ILE A 878 -1.03 3.68 -21.37
N LEU A 879 -1.50 2.95 -22.36
CA LEU A 879 -0.73 2.04 -23.20
C LEU A 879 -0.19 2.72 -24.46
N ASP A 880 0.84 2.10 -25.03
CA ASP A 880 1.52 2.54 -26.24
C ASP A 880 0.84 1.94 -27.48
N TRP A 881 0.55 2.75 -28.50
CA TRP A 881 0.02 2.30 -29.80
C TRP A 881 1.12 1.65 -30.64
N SER A 882 1.69 0.56 -30.13
CA SER A 882 2.72 -0.22 -30.79
C SER A 882 2.70 -1.69 -30.39
N ASP A 883 3.13 -2.53 -31.32
CA ASP A 883 3.49 -3.93 -31.06
C ASP A 883 5.01 -4.06 -31.14
N ARG A 884 5.57 -5.06 -30.45
CA ARG A 884 7.01 -5.33 -30.49
C ARG A 884 7.36 -6.80 -30.58
N LEU A 885 8.51 -7.09 -31.15
CA LEU A 885 9.24 -8.36 -30.98
C LEU A 885 10.55 -8.06 -30.26
N PHE A 886 10.75 -8.65 -29.08
CA PHE A 886 11.93 -8.40 -28.25
C PHE A 886 12.77 -9.66 -28.08
N LEU A 887 14.04 -9.63 -28.48
CA LEU A 887 14.90 -10.80 -28.54
C LEU A 887 16.22 -10.53 -27.84
N ARG A 888 16.71 -11.49 -27.04
CA ARG A 888 18.09 -11.48 -26.56
C ARG A 888 19.03 -11.88 -27.68
N VAL A 889 20.02 -11.04 -27.97
CA VAL A 889 21.07 -11.28 -28.96
C VAL A 889 22.45 -11.50 -28.33
N GLU A 890 22.72 -11.01 -27.13
CA GLU A 890 23.92 -11.36 -26.38
C GLU A 890 23.59 -11.63 -24.89
N PRO A 891 24.35 -12.50 -24.22
CA PRO A 891 25.38 -13.37 -24.80
C PRO A 891 24.78 -14.53 -25.63
N THR A 892 25.54 -15.11 -26.55
CA THR A 892 25.02 -16.07 -27.55
C THR A 892 24.47 -17.34 -26.92
N GLU A 893 25.10 -17.81 -25.85
CA GLU A 893 24.74 -19.00 -25.08
C GLU A 893 23.44 -18.86 -24.28
N GLU A 894 22.98 -17.63 -24.01
CA GLU A 894 21.74 -17.36 -23.30
C GLU A 894 20.55 -17.07 -24.23
N ARG A 895 20.77 -17.08 -25.56
CA ARG A 895 19.71 -16.82 -26.54
C ARG A 895 18.64 -17.90 -26.45
N ASN A 896 17.41 -17.47 -26.25
CA ASN A 896 16.27 -18.37 -26.38
C ASN A 896 15.76 -18.38 -27.83
N LEU A 897 16.28 -19.30 -28.65
CA LEU A 897 15.91 -19.44 -30.06
C LEU A 897 14.44 -19.82 -30.28
N ALA A 898 13.68 -20.16 -29.24
CA ALA A 898 12.24 -20.37 -29.36
C ALA A 898 11.47 -19.08 -29.70
N PHE A 899 12.02 -17.90 -29.34
CA PHE A 899 11.43 -16.60 -29.69
C PHE A 899 11.90 -16.05 -31.03
N TRP A 900 12.99 -16.61 -31.58
CA TRP A 900 13.55 -16.16 -32.84
C TRP A 900 12.73 -16.73 -34.00
N PRO A 901 12.08 -15.88 -34.83
CA PRO A 901 11.37 -16.35 -36.00
C PRO A 901 12.21 -17.28 -36.88
N ASP A 902 11.59 -18.34 -37.37
CA ASP A 902 12.13 -19.25 -38.38
C ASP A 902 11.65 -18.88 -39.80
N HIS A 903 10.72 -17.93 -39.90
CA HIS A 903 10.23 -17.36 -41.14
C HIS A 903 10.16 -15.84 -41.03
N PRO A 904 10.71 -15.08 -42.01
CA PRO A 904 11.49 -15.53 -43.17
C PRO A 904 12.73 -16.36 -42.81
N GLU A 905 13.13 -17.32 -43.68
CA GLU A 905 14.19 -18.30 -43.37
C GLU A 905 15.53 -17.63 -43.02
N SER A 906 15.80 -16.46 -43.60
CA SER A 906 17.00 -15.65 -43.37
C SER A 906 16.95 -14.80 -42.10
N PHE A 907 15.83 -14.76 -41.36
CA PHE A 907 15.64 -13.84 -40.22
C PHE A 907 16.77 -13.94 -39.20
N ARG A 908 17.12 -15.17 -38.82
CA ARG A 908 18.13 -15.41 -37.78
C ARG A 908 19.53 -15.03 -38.24
N ASP A 909 19.88 -15.36 -39.47
CA ASP A 909 21.21 -15.12 -40.03
C ASP A 909 21.44 -13.62 -40.23
N VAL A 910 20.46 -12.91 -40.80
CA VAL A 910 20.52 -11.47 -41.00
C VAL A 910 20.54 -10.71 -39.67
N LEU A 911 19.71 -11.09 -38.68
CA LEU A 911 19.76 -10.48 -37.36
C LEU A 911 21.10 -10.74 -36.66
N ASN A 912 21.70 -11.93 -36.83
CA ASN A 912 23.02 -12.23 -36.29
C ASN A 912 24.12 -11.37 -36.92
N GLU A 913 24.08 -11.18 -38.24
CA GLU A 913 25.03 -10.34 -38.96
C GLU A 913 24.88 -8.87 -38.54
N TYR A 914 23.65 -8.36 -38.50
CA TYR A 914 23.35 -7.00 -38.06
C TYR A 914 23.80 -6.77 -36.60
N ALA A 915 23.47 -7.69 -35.68
CA ALA A 915 23.89 -7.60 -34.28
C ALA A 915 25.41 -7.62 -34.11
N SER A 916 26.14 -8.35 -34.97
CA SER A 916 27.60 -8.34 -35.00
C SER A 916 28.15 -7.01 -35.50
N GLY A 917 27.51 -6.40 -36.50
CA GLY A 917 27.81 -5.05 -36.98
C GLY A 917 27.63 -3.99 -35.89
N THR A 918 26.48 -3.97 -35.23
CA THR A 918 26.17 -3.00 -34.16
C THR A 918 27.01 -3.22 -32.91
N LYS A 919 27.46 -4.46 -32.64
CA LYS A 919 28.40 -4.77 -31.55
C LYS A 919 29.74 -4.05 -31.74
N ARG A 920 30.30 -4.06 -32.95
CA ARG A 920 31.54 -3.33 -33.27
C ARG A 920 31.36 -1.83 -33.05
N ILE A 921 30.25 -1.28 -33.55
CA ILE A 921 29.91 0.14 -33.37
C ILE A 921 29.83 0.51 -31.90
N ARG A 922 29.13 -0.31 -31.09
CA ARG A 922 29.06 -0.12 -29.64
C ARG A 922 30.46 -0.08 -29.03
N ASP A 923 31.32 -1.04 -29.36
CA ASP A 923 32.65 -1.14 -28.78
C ASP A 923 33.49 0.10 -29.09
N ASP A 924 33.49 0.55 -30.35
CA ASP A 924 34.20 1.76 -30.79
C ASP A 924 33.70 3.01 -30.05
N ILE A 925 32.38 3.17 -29.94
CA ILE A 925 31.75 4.30 -29.25
C ILE A 925 32.06 4.28 -27.74
N ILE A 926 31.95 3.12 -27.10
CA ILE A 926 32.17 2.98 -25.65
C ILE A 926 33.63 3.25 -25.30
N GLN A 927 34.58 2.77 -26.10
CA GLN A 927 36.00 3.10 -25.93
C GLN A 927 36.27 4.60 -26.13
N ALA A 928 35.66 5.22 -27.13
CA ALA A 928 35.77 6.67 -27.33
C ALA A 928 35.20 7.47 -26.14
N MET A 929 34.10 7.02 -25.54
CA MET A 929 33.52 7.62 -24.34
C MET A 929 34.44 7.50 -23.12
N SER A 930 35.06 6.33 -22.89
CA SER A 930 36.06 6.16 -21.82
C SER A 930 37.20 7.19 -21.96
N LYS A 931 37.75 7.32 -23.17
CA LYS A 931 38.81 8.29 -23.50
C LYS A 931 38.38 9.73 -23.26
N LEU A 932 37.18 10.09 -23.70
CA LEU A 932 36.63 11.44 -23.51
C LEU A 932 36.47 11.82 -22.04
N LEU A 933 36.21 10.83 -21.19
CA LEU A 933 36.09 11.00 -19.74
C LEU A 933 37.42 10.84 -19.00
N GLU A 934 38.54 10.64 -19.71
CA GLU A 934 39.87 10.41 -19.12
C GLU A 934 39.88 9.20 -18.15
N LEU A 935 39.05 8.21 -18.45
CA LEU A 935 39.02 6.91 -17.77
C LEU A 935 39.92 5.92 -18.50
N ASP A 936 40.22 4.81 -17.83
CA ASP A 936 40.80 3.64 -18.47
C ASP A 936 39.95 3.24 -19.69
N GLU A 937 40.59 2.94 -20.83
CA GLU A 937 39.90 2.67 -22.10
C GLU A 937 38.87 1.53 -21.95
N ASP A 938 39.17 0.55 -21.10
CA ASP A 938 38.35 -0.63 -20.87
C ASP A 938 37.31 -0.44 -19.76
N TYR A 939 37.24 0.74 -19.11
CA TYR A 939 36.37 0.97 -17.95
C TYR A 939 34.89 0.62 -18.19
N PHE A 940 34.31 1.14 -19.27
CA PHE A 940 32.93 0.83 -19.64
C PHE A 940 32.82 -0.51 -20.35
N PHE A 941 33.84 -0.90 -21.12
CA PHE A 941 33.88 -2.17 -21.82
C PHE A 941 33.80 -3.36 -20.86
N ASP A 942 34.51 -3.30 -19.73
CA ASP A 942 34.47 -4.29 -18.66
C ASP A 942 33.07 -4.47 -18.06
N ARG A 943 32.23 -3.44 -18.11
CA ARG A 943 30.84 -3.51 -17.63
C ARG A 943 29.92 -4.21 -18.62
N LEU A 944 30.34 -4.37 -19.87
CA LEU A 944 29.63 -5.10 -20.91
C LEU A 944 29.96 -6.61 -20.92
N ASN A 945 30.95 -7.06 -20.15
CA ASN A 945 31.31 -8.47 -20.10
C ASN A 945 30.13 -9.32 -19.59
N LYS A 946 29.66 -10.27 -20.40
CA LYS A 946 28.42 -11.06 -20.19
C LYS A 946 27.14 -10.22 -20.02
N ALA A 947 27.17 -8.95 -20.37
CA ALA A 947 25.99 -8.10 -20.27
C ALA A 947 24.98 -8.45 -21.37
N PRO A 948 23.67 -8.35 -21.07
CA PRO A 948 22.67 -8.61 -22.08
C PRO A 948 22.63 -7.51 -23.14
N ALA A 949 22.52 -7.93 -24.40
CA ALA A 949 22.12 -7.07 -25.51
C ALA A 949 20.77 -7.56 -26.06
N LEU A 950 19.82 -6.64 -26.22
CA LEU A 950 18.46 -6.97 -26.63
C LEU A 950 18.08 -6.21 -27.91
N ALA A 951 17.53 -6.92 -28.89
CA ALA A 951 17.01 -6.38 -30.14
C ALA A 951 15.50 -6.22 -30.04
N ARG A 952 14.99 -4.99 -30.13
CA ARG A 952 13.56 -4.67 -30.09
C ARG A 952 13.13 -4.15 -31.45
N PHE A 953 12.38 -4.98 -32.17
CA PHE A 953 11.65 -4.55 -33.34
C PHE A 953 10.34 -3.91 -32.89
N ASN A 954 10.09 -2.67 -33.27
CA ASN A 954 8.85 -1.96 -32.98
C ASN A 954 8.04 -1.80 -34.26
N TYR A 955 6.73 -2.03 -34.16
CA TYR A 955 5.76 -1.79 -35.21
C TYR A 955 4.68 -0.83 -34.70
N TYR A 956 4.46 0.25 -35.43
CA TYR A 956 3.45 1.26 -35.12
C TYR A 956 2.38 1.23 -36.23
N PRO A 957 1.21 0.63 -36.00
CA PRO A 957 0.13 0.65 -36.99
C PRO A 957 -0.44 2.07 -37.18
N PRO A 958 -1.06 2.37 -38.34
CA PRO A 958 -1.82 3.60 -38.52
C PRO A 958 -2.90 3.73 -37.43
N CYS A 959 -3.10 4.95 -36.93
CA CYS A 959 -4.08 5.27 -35.91
C CYS A 959 -5.09 6.29 -36.45
N PRO A 960 -6.41 6.04 -36.36
CA PRO A 960 -7.42 6.98 -36.86
C PRO A 960 -7.43 8.32 -36.11
N ARG A 961 -6.94 8.34 -34.87
CA ARG A 961 -6.85 9.52 -34.00
C ARG A 961 -5.44 9.61 -33.39
N PRO A 962 -4.43 9.96 -34.21
CA PRO A 962 -3.05 10.02 -33.74
C PRO A 962 -2.84 11.12 -32.70
N ASP A 963 -3.76 12.10 -32.63
CA ASP A 963 -3.84 13.14 -31.60
C ASP A 963 -4.18 12.61 -30.20
N LEU A 964 -4.73 11.40 -30.10
CA LEU A 964 -5.19 10.81 -28.85
C LEU A 964 -4.24 9.78 -28.24
N VAL A 965 -3.14 9.40 -28.91
CA VAL A 965 -2.28 8.29 -28.48
C VAL A 965 -0.80 8.62 -28.64
N PHE A 966 0.06 7.88 -27.95
CA PHE A 966 1.49 7.80 -28.29
C PHE A 966 1.80 6.47 -28.96
N GLY A 967 2.71 6.46 -29.94
CA GLY A 967 3.34 5.23 -30.41
C GLY A 967 4.23 4.63 -29.32
N VAL A 968 5.03 5.47 -28.65
CA VAL A 968 5.70 5.19 -27.37
C VAL A 968 5.69 6.46 -26.52
N ARG A 969 5.22 6.34 -25.27
CA ARG A 969 5.16 7.45 -24.30
C ARG A 969 6.53 8.09 -24.03
N PRO A 970 6.58 9.35 -23.55
CA PRO A 970 7.81 10.01 -23.11
C PRO A 970 8.64 9.19 -22.12
N HIS A 971 9.90 8.92 -22.45
CA HIS A 971 10.83 8.17 -21.60
C HIS A 971 12.30 8.49 -21.90
N SER A 972 13.18 8.01 -21.03
CA SER A 972 14.61 7.86 -21.27
C SER A 972 14.97 6.37 -21.21
N ASP A 973 15.97 5.95 -21.97
CA ASP A 973 16.34 4.54 -22.04
C ASP A 973 17.07 4.09 -20.78
N GLY A 974 16.74 2.90 -20.28
CA GLY A 974 17.43 2.31 -19.13
C GLY A 974 18.81 1.72 -19.44
N SER A 975 19.14 1.52 -20.71
CA SER A 975 20.39 0.88 -21.16
C SER A 975 21.62 1.75 -20.91
N LEU A 976 22.80 1.23 -21.25
CA LEU A 976 24.03 2.02 -21.33
C LEU A 976 24.04 2.84 -22.62
N LEU A 977 23.79 2.16 -23.73
CA LEU A 977 23.79 2.71 -25.08
C LEU A 977 22.67 2.04 -25.86
N THR A 978 22.01 2.79 -26.73
CA THR A 978 21.04 2.26 -27.67
C THR A 978 21.43 2.69 -29.08
N ILE A 979 21.37 1.73 -30.01
CA ILE A 979 21.59 1.95 -31.45
C ILE A 979 20.27 1.69 -32.15
N LEU A 980 19.71 2.74 -32.76
CA LEU A 980 18.40 2.71 -33.38
C LEU A 980 18.54 2.83 -34.90
N LEU A 981 17.99 1.83 -35.59
CA LEU A 981 17.67 1.89 -37.01
C LEU A 981 16.19 2.24 -37.16
N VAL A 982 15.90 3.35 -37.83
CA VAL A 982 14.54 3.86 -37.99
C VAL A 982 14.04 3.66 -39.42
N ASP A 983 12.71 3.65 -39.57
CA ASP A 983 12.09 3.88 -40.88
C ASP A 983 12.50 5.24 -41.43
N GLU A 984 12.94 5.27 -42.69
CA GLU A 984 13.36 6.47 -43.39
C GLU A 984 12.17 7.19 -44.05
N ASP A 985 11.13 6.42 -44.41
CA ASP A 985 9.96 6.92 -45.13
C ASP A 985 8.91 7.47 -44.16
N VAL A 986 8.85 6.93 -42.93
CA VAL A 986 7.81 7.27 -41.95
C VAL A 986 8.42 7.84 -40.66
N GLY A 987 8.26 9.15 -40.50
CA GLY A 987 8.66 9.88 -39.28
C GLY A 987 7.83 9.49 -38.04
N GLY A 988 8.24 9.98 -36.87
CA GLY A 988 7.46 9.79 -35.64
C GLY A 988 8.29 9.89 -34.35
N LEU A 989 9.59 9.68 -34.43
CA LEU A 989 10.48 9.87 -33.29
C LEU A 989 10.61 11.36 -32.95
N GLN A 990 10.46 11.69 -31.66
CA GLN A 990 10.57 13.04 -31.14
C GLN A 990 11.47 13.08 -29.91
N ILE A 991 12.27 14.14 -29.78
CA ILE A 991 13.15 14.39 -28.64
C ILE A 991 12.68 15.62 -27.87
N GLN A 992 12.76 15.58 -26.54
CA GLN A 992 12.45 16.71 -25.69
C GLN A 992 13.71 17.53 -25.37
N ARG A 993 13.62 18.84 -25.58
CA ARG A 993 14.67 19.79 -25.23
C ARG A 993 14.06 21.11 -24.77
N ASP A 994 14.55 21.63 -23.65
CA ASP A 994 14.07 22.88 -23.03
C ASP A 994 12.54 22.92 -22.86
N GLY A 995 11.96 21.77 -22.48
CA GLY A 995 10.52 21.59 -22.30
C GLY A 995 9.70 21.43 -23.59
N LYS A 996 10.32 21.53 -24.78
CA LYS A 996 9.66 21.42 -26.08
C LYS A 996 10.00 20.10 -26.78
N TRP A 997 9.08 19.64 -27.64
CA TRP A 997 9.25 18.44 -28.45
C TRP A 997 9.64 18.79 -29.88
N TYR A 998 10.60 18.04 -30.42
CA TYR A 998 11.15 18.24 -31.75
C TYR A 998 11.17 16.94 -32.55
N ASN A 999 10.79 16.99 -33.81
CA ASN A 999 10.85 15.84 -34.72
C ASN A 999 12.30 15.47 -35.02
N VAL A 1000 12.62 14.18 -34.95
CA VAL A 1000 13.91 13.64 -35.34
C VAL A 1000 13.82 13.20 -36.80
N GLN A 1001 14.56 13.89 -37.66
CA GLN A 1001 14.78 13.46 -39.04
C GLN A 1001 16.08 12.67 -39.13
N VAL A 1002 16.02 11.50 -39.75
CA VAL A 1002 17.16 10.61 -39.94
C VAL A 1002 17.46 10.53 -41.43
N ALA A 1003 18.73 10.63 -41.79
CA ALA A 1003 19.15 10.51 -43.18
C ALA A 1003 19.22 9.03 -43.59
N PRO A 1004 19.09 8.72 -44.88
CA PRO A 1004 19.20 7.34 -45.36
C PRO A 1004 20.46 6.63 -44.89
N HIS A 1005 20.30 5.37 -44.49
CA HIS A 1005 21.34 4.46 -44.01
C HIS A 1005 22.19 5.05 -42.89
N THR A 1006 21.59 5.86 -42.01
CA THR A 1006 22.24 6.34 -40.78
C THR A 1006 21.67 5.68 -39.54
N LEU A 1007 22.54 5.44 -38.56
CA LEU A 1007 22.14 4.89 -37.27
C LEU A 1007 22.02 6.01 -36.25
N LEU A 1008 20.94 6.00 -35.49
CA LEU A 1008 20.76 6.95 -34.41
C LEU A 1008 21.28 6.36 -33.11
N ILE A 1009 22.17 7.08 -32.44
CA ILE A 1009 22.76 6.67 -31.17
C ILE A 1009 22.16 7.50 -30.06
N ASN A 1010 21.67 6.83 -29.02
CA ASN A 1010 21.18 7.49 -27.83
C ASN A 1010 21.78 6.89 -26.56
N LEU A 1011 22.12 7.78 -25.63
CA LEU A 1011 22.57 7.39 -24.31
C LEU A 1011 21.39 7.00 -23.43
N GLY A 1012 21.59 5.97 -22.62
CA GLY A 1012 20.63 5.63 -21.57
C GLY A 1012 21.05 6.16 -20.20
N ASP A 1013 20.10 6.09 -19.27
CA ASP A 1013 20.22 6.53 -17.89
C ASP A 1013 21.38 5.84 -17.17
N THR A 1014 21.71 4.59 -17.53
CA THR A 1014 22.89 3.91 -16.96
C THR A 1014 24.17 4.67 -17.29
N MET A 1015 24.34 5.13 -18.54
CA MET A 1015 25.53 5.92 -18.92
C MET A 1015 25.56 7.27 -18.20
N GLU A 1016 24.43 7.97 -18.11
CA GLU A 1016 24.35 9.24 -17.38
C GLU A 1016 24.77 9.07 -15.91
N VAL A 1017 24.33 8.00 -15.25
CA VAL A 1017 24.74 7.71 -13.86
C VAL A 1017 26.23 7.41 -13.77
N LEU A 1018 26.76 6.52 -14.62
CA LEU A 1018 28.16 6.10 -14.57
C LEU A 1018 29.12 7.27 -14.87
N CYS A 1019 28.76 8.17 -15.79
CA CYS A 1019 29.56 9.35 -16.11
C CYS A 1019 29.29 10.56 -15.19
N ASN A 1020 28.58 10.36 -14.08
CA ASN A 1020 28.23 11.42 -13.13
C ASN A 1020 27.49 12.61 -13.76
N GLY A 1021 26.67 12.37 -14.78
CA GLY A 1021 25.87 13.40 -15.45
C GLY A 1021 26.67 14.35 -16.34
N ILE A 1022 27.89 13.97 -16.72
CA ILE A 1022 28.71 14.67 -17.72
C ILE A 1022 28.07 14.51 -19.10
N PHE A 1023 27.71 13.28 -19.47
CA PHE A 1023 26.86 12.99 -20.61
C PHE A 1023 25.41 12.88 -20.16
N ARG A 1024 24.47 13.21 -21.05
CA ARG A 1024 23.04 13.27 -20.73
C ARG A 1024 22.26 12.19 -21.45
N SER A 1025 21.31 11.60 -20.77
CA SER A 1025 20.30 10.69 -21.29
C SER A 1025 19.07 11.51 -21.70
N PRO A 1026 18.73 11.56 -23.00
CA PRO A 1026 17.65 12.39 -23.51
C PRO A 1026 16.28 11.76 -23.26
N VAL A 1027 15.29 12.62 -23.01
CA VAL A 1027 13.89 12.21 -23.00
C VAL A 1027 13.37 12.25 -24.43
N HIS A 1028 12.76 11.17 -24.88
CA HIS A 1028 12.23 11.02 -26.22
C HIS A 1028 10.88 10.28 -26.20
N ARG A 1029 10.13 10.37 -27.30
CA ARG A 1029 8.83 9.70 -27.49
C ARG A 1029 8.64 9.32 -28.95
N VAL A 1030 7.64 8.50 -29.25
CA VAL A 1030 7.22 8.22 -30.62
C VAL A 1030 5.76 8.61 -30.78
N VAL A 1031 5.45 9.43 -31.79
CA VAL A 1031 4.09 9.72 -32.23
C VAL A 1031 3.72 8.81 -33.41
N THR A 1032 2.42 8.58 -33.60
CA THR A 1032 1.89 7.81 -34.74
C THR A 1032 1.22 8.75 -35.75
N ASN A 1033 0.75 8.19 -36.86
CA ASN A 1033 0.02 8.90 -37.92
C ASN A 1033 -1.18 8.06 -38.38
N ALA A 1034 -2.04 8.61 -39.24
CA ALA A 1034 -3.28 7.97 -39.66
C ALA A 1034 -3.20 7.17 -40.97
N GLU A 1035 -2.08 7.24 -41.69
CA GLU A 1035 -1.97 6.78 -43.08
C GLU A 1035 -1.05 5.57 -43.21
N GLU A 1036 0.15 5.64 -42.64
CA GLU A 1036 1.25 4.72 -42.89
C GLU A 1036 1.72 4.05 -41.59
N ASP A 1037 2.02 2.74 -41.64
CA ASP A 1037 2.69 2.07 -40.53
C ASP A 1037 4.18 2.47 -40.46
N ARG A 1038 4.78 2.33 -39.28
CA ARG A 1038 6.20 2.62 -39.07
C ARG A 1038 6.90 1.44 -38.41
N ILE A 1039 8.13 1.15 -38.82
CA ILE A 1039 8.99 0.16 -38.16
C ILE A 1039 10.28 0.79 -37.62
N SER A 1040 10.82 0.20 -36.56
CA SER A 1040 12.21 0.49 -36.17
C SER A 1040 12.83 -0.72 -35.46
N LEU A 1041 14.16 -0.77 -35.45
CA LEU A 1041 14.94 -1.75 -34.69
C LEU A 1041 15.86 -1.03 -33.72
N ALA A 1042 15.60 -1.19 -32.42
CA ALA A 1042 16.45 -0.69 -31.34
C ALA A 1042 17.32 -1.82 -30.77
N MET A 1043 18.63 -1.59 -30.73
CA MET A 1043 19.61 -2.46 -30.09
C MET A 1043 20.00 -1.86 -28.74
N PHE A 1044 19.54 -2.46 -27.64
CA PHE A 1044 19.84 -2.01 -26.28
C PHE A 1044 21.04 -2.76 -25.73
N TYR A 1045 22.10 -2.02 -25.38
CA TYR A 1045 23.27 -2.57 -24.70
C TYR A 1045 23.23 -2.19 -23.22
N SER A 1046 23.08 -3.19 -22.35
CA SER A 1046 23.03 -3.00 -20.89
C SER A 1046 24.37 -3.28 -20.23
N VAL A 1047 24.45 -3.08 -18.92
CA VAL A 1047 25.58 -3.51 -18.09
C VAL A 1047 25.32 -4.89 -17.47
N ASN A 1048 26.38 -5.57 -17.04
CA ASN A 1048 26.31 -6.86 -16.35
C ASN A 1048 25.52 -6.76 -15.03
N ASP A 1049 24.60 -7.70 -14.83
CA ASP A 1049 23.64 -7.75 -13.70
C ASP A 1049 24.31 -7.89 -12.32
N GLU A 1050 25.54 -8.38 -12.26
CA GLU A 1050 26.33 -8.54 -11.03
C GLU A 1050 27.02 -7.23 -10.59
N LYS A 1051 27.04 -6.19 -11.44
CA LYS A 1051 27.76 -4.94 -11.18
C LYS A 1051 26.82 -3.82 -10.80
N ASP A 1052 27.08 -3.17 -9.68
CA ASP A 1052 26.33 -1.96 -9.32
C ASP A 1052 26.52 -0.80 -10.33
N ILE A 1053 25.47 0.01 -10.43
CA ILE A 1053 25.40 1.24 -11.20
C ILE A 1053 25.64 2.41 -10.25
N GLY A 1054 26.63 3.24 -10.55
CA GLY A 1054 26.96 4.44 -9.78
C GLY A 1054 28.11 5.22 -10.43
N PRO A 1055 28.31 6.49 -10.07
CA PRO A 1055 29.34 7.32 -10.69
C PRO A 1055 30.73 6.69 -10.65
N ALA A 1056 31.46 6.75 -11.76
CA ALA A 1056 32.81 6.24 -11.86
C ALA A 1056 33.74 7.01 -10.92
N ALA A 1057 34.48 6.30 -10.05
CA ALA A 1057 35.33 6.92 -9.04
C ALA A 1057 36.37 7.89 -9.63
N GLY A 1058 36.90 7.61 -10.82
CA GLY A 1058 37.85 8.50 -11.51
C GLY A 1058 37.26 9.83 -12.00
N LEU A 1059 35.92 9.99 -11.96
CA LEU A 1059 35.22 11.23 -12.32
C LEU A 1059 34.78 12.05 -11.10
N LEU A 1060 35.11 11.57 -9.90
CA LEU A 1060 34.73 12.20 -8.64
C LEU A 1060 35.94 12.90 -8.04
N ASP A 1061 35.78 14.18 -7.74
CA ASP A 1061 36.74 14.99 -7.02
C ASP A 1061 36.01 16.04 -6.17
N GLU A 1062 36.73 16.86 -5.41
CA GLU A 1062 36.14 17.91 -4.56
C GLU A 1062 35.27 18.91 -5.34
N ASN A 1063 35.57 19.13 -6.62
CA ASN A 1063 34.84 20.04 -7.51
C ASN A 1063 33.72 19.33 -8.29
N ARG A 1064 33.76 18.00 -8.39
CA ARG A 1064 32.78 17.15 -9.07
C ARG A 1064 32.29 16.03 -8.13
N PRO A 1065 31.48 16.35 -7.10
CA PRO A 1065 30.92 15.35 -6.21
C PRO A 1065 29.97 14.40 -6.95
N ALA A 1066 29.74 13.22 -6.38
CA ALA A 1066 28.78 12.27 -6.92
C ALA A 1066 27.38 12.92 -7.02
N ARG A 1067 26.78 12.86 -8.21
CA ARG A 1067 25.45 13.39 -8.55
C ARG A 1067 24.39 12.31 -8.62
N TYR A 1068 24.76 11.04 -8.51
CA TYR A 1068 23.82 9.92 -8.43
C TYR A 1068 24.24 8.94 -7.33
N ARG A 1069 23.27 8.38 -6.60
CA ARG A 1069 23.48 7.32 -5.61
C ARG A 1069 23.77 5.99 -6.31
N LYS A 1070 24.54 5.14 -5.65
CA LYS A 1070 24.85 3.79 -6.15
C LYS A 1070 23.65 2.86 -5.94
N VAL A 1071 23.38 1.99 -6.92
CA VAL A 1071 22.22 1.11 -6.95
C VAL A 1071 22.55 -0.21 -7.67
N SER A 1072 21.93 -1.32 -7.26
CA SER A 1072 22.09 -2.60 -7.96
C SER A 1072 21.38 -2.58 -9.31
N VAL A 1073 21.82 -3.36 -10.31
CA VAL A 1073 21.14 -3.44 -11.62
C VAL A 1073 19.69 -3.91 -11.47
N GLY A 1074 19.44 -4.85 -10.55
CA GLY A 1074 18.09 -5.36 -10.27
C GLY A 1074 17.14 -4.27 -9.76
N GLU A 1075 17.59 -3.48 -8.77
CA GLU A 1075 16.81 -2.34 -8.26
C GLU A 1075 16.62 -1.27 -9.35
N PHE A 1076 17.67 -1.00 -10.14
CA PHE A 1076 17.60 -0.03 -11.23
C PHE A 1076 16.56 -0.41 -12.30
N ARG A 1077 16.54 -1.67 -12.72
CA ARG A 1077 15.55 -2.19 -13.68
C ARG A 1077 14.12 -2.16 -13.13
N ALA A 1078 13.93 -2.61 -11.89
CA ALA A 1078 12.62 -2.57 -11.23
C ALA A 1078 12.11 -1.13 -11.09
N GLY A 1079 13.01 -0.21 -10.75
CA GLY A 1079 12.76 1.22 -10.65
C GLY A 1079 12.32 1.85 -11.97
N ILE A 1080 13.02 1.54 -13.07
CA ILE A 1080 12.64 2.01 -14.42
C ILE A 1080 11.25 1.53 -14.79
N ILE A 1081 10.95 0.23 -14.62
CA ILE A 1081 9.64 -0.33 -14.96
C ILE A 1081 8.53 0.35 -14.14
N GLY A 1082 8.74 0.49 -12.83
CA GLY A 1082 7.73 1.08 -11.93
C GLY A 1082 7.49 2.58 -12.14
N LYS A 1083 8.54 3.34 -12.50
CA LYS A 1083 8.41 4.78 -12.79
C LYS A 1083 7.89 5.02 -14.21
N PHE A 1084 8.27 4.19 -15.17
CA PHE A 1084 7.74 4.24 -16.55
C PHE A 1084 6.21 4.03 -16.58
N SER A 1085 5.65 3.12 -15.78
CA SER A 1085 4.19 2.94 -15.71
C SER A 1085 3.45 4.18 -15.17
N ARG A 1086 4.15 5.04 -14.42
CA ARG A 1086 3.64 6.33 -13.89
C ARG A 1086 4.10 7.53 -14.70
N ARG A 1087 4.77 7.32 -15.85
CA ARG A 1087 5.36 8.36 -16.71
C ARG A 1087 6.39 9.26 -16.01
N GLU A 1088 7.13 8.68 -15.07
CA GLU A 1088 8.21 9.32 -14.33
C GLU A 1088 9.58 8.73 -14.73
N ARG A 1089 10.66 9.48 -14.53
CA ARG A 1089 12.04 9.01 -14.79
C ARG A 1089 12.67 8.46 -13.51
N TYR A 1090 13.12 7.20 -13.54
CA TYR A 1090 13.76 6.60 -12.37
C TYR A 1090 15.11 7.24 -12.02
N ILE A 1091 15.88 7.70 -13.01
CA ILE A 1091 17.17 8.37 -12.80
C ILE A 1091 17.06 9.60 -11.88
N ASP A 1092 15.93 10.30 -11.88
CA ASP A 1092 15.72 11.46 -11.01
C ASP A 1092 15.66 11.07 -9.53
N SER A 1093 15.18 9.87 -9.21
CA SER A 1093 15.19 9.32 -7.85
C SER A 1093 16.59 8.92 -7.35
N LEU A 1094 17.56 8.83 -8.27
CA LEU A 1094 18.94 8.52 -7.92
C LEU A 1094 19.77 9.77 -7.62
N LYS A 1095 19.31 10.97 -7.99
CA LYS A 1095 20.12 12.19 -7.93
C LYS A 1095 20.56 12.54 -6.51
N ILE A 1096 21.87 12.86 -6.38
CA ILE A 1096 22.69 13.76 -5.49
C ILE A 1096 22.00 15.07 -5.08
#